data_AF-A0A858ZWB3-F1
#
_entry.id   AF-A0A858ZWB3-F1
#
_cell.length_a   1.000
_cell.length_b   1.000
_cell.length_c   1.000
_cell.angle_alpha   90.00
_cell.angle_beta   90.00
_cell.angle_gamma   90.00
#
_symmetry.space_group_name_H-M   'P 1'
#
loop_
_entity.id
_entity.type
_entity.pdbx_description
1 polymer ?
#
loop_
_entity_poly.entity_id
_entity_poly.type
_entity_poly.pdbx_seq_one_letter_code
_entity_poly.pdbx_strand_id
1 'polypeptide(L)'
;MNAITQTEARAIQAPTLEAADPTKNLILVPLSRLALRPTDRNVRKTPRMSIPELAASIQRVGLLQNLIVIPAADGEHYEVVAGGRRLAALKLLAKKHRIAKDWEVPCLQVADGTARTASLTENVQREAMHPADQFEAFAALVAEGRPIEDIAADFSVTPLVVQRRLKLANVSPRLMADYRADAVTLDQLMALAVTDDHASQDAAFYDAPQWQRSPSALRERLTEREIDAYRHPLVRFVGLDSYETAGGGIRRDLFAEGDAGVYLSDAALLERLAQDKLAGIAAEVKAEGWAWVDAAPAAPYADLQAFQRAPRERRTPSKRDAVRIEKLQAKMQEVAEAIDAAMDADDEDKAEALQEDGERLGQQLQALEDGLLGYAVNVRAAAGAIVTIDRNGEAVIHRGLLREAEAKALRTLEKLRQGFSGADAANDDEGEEGEAPKAAAISGRLAQRLSAHRTAALQIEVARHPQVALVALVHGMVQTVLQSRYYGHDLPLGVRLTVQDRLEGIASDWPESPAAVALRELQRAWGGKLPEDSIELFAALLVMEQGELVKLLAVCVASTVDVVTPRATVRQPGAELAQAVGLDMAAWWQPTAEGYFKHVPKAAVLQAVGEFAPESVNRLAKLKKADIASEAERLVNGTGWMPAIFKTTDAPEEGPQDAEQDGAAVAADEPAEVLAA
;
A
#
# COMPACT_ATOMS: atom_id res chain seq x y z
N MET A 1 -91.45 -43.64 -26.07
CA MET A 1 -90.00 -43.66 -26.32
C MET A 1 -89.27 -43.38 -25.02
N ASN A 2 -88.21 -44.15 -24.78
CA ASN A 2 -87.10 -43.97 -23.83
C ASN A 2 -87.38 -44.13 -22.33
N ALA A 3 -86.94 -45.27 -21.77
CA ALA A 3 -86.76 -45.49 -20.34
C ALA A 3 -85.25 -45.49 -20.02
N ILE A 4 -84.92 -44.76 -18.96
CA ILE A 4 -83.60 -44.32 -18.53
C ILE A 4 -82.97 -45.36 -17.59
N THR A 5 -81.68 -45.62 -17.77
CA THR A 5 -80.81 -46.42 -16.88
C THR A 5 -80.30 -45.59 -15.70
N GLN A 6 -80.47 -46.09 -14.47
CA GLN A 6 -79.72 -45.66 -13.28
C GLN A 6 -78.71 -46.75 -12.91
N THR A 7 -77.46 -46.34 -12.65
CA THR A 7 -76.42 -47.22 -12.07
C THR A 7 -75.96 -46.59 -10.77
N GLU A 8 -75.94 -47.40 -9.71
CA GLU A 8 -75.59 -47.05 -8.33
C GLU A 8 -74.10 -46.67 -8.18
N ALA A 9 -73.82 -45.62 -7.41
CA ALA A 9 -72.48 -45.33 -6.90
C ALA A 9 -72.50 -45.38 -5.36
N ARG A 10 -71.88 -46.41 -4.78
CA ARG A 10 -71.61 -46.52 -3.34
C ARG A 10 -70.43 -45.61 -2.98
N ALA A 11 -70.67 -44.69 -2.06
CA ALA A 11 -69.67 -43.79 -1.49
C ALA A 11 -68.67 -44.54 -0.60
N ILE A 12 -67.37 -44.31 -0.84
CA ILE A 12 -66.30 -44.55 0.14
C ILE A 12 -66.03 -43.20 0.80
N GLN A 13 -66.43 -43.05 2.06
CA GLN A 13 -66.09 -41.90 2.90
C GLN A 13 -64.59 -41.94 3.24
N ALA A 14 -63.83 -40.96 2.74
CA ALA A 14 -62.52 -40.64 3.29
C ALA A 14 -62.70 -39.76 4.54
N PRO A 15 -61.99 -40.02 5.65
CA PRO A 15 -62.08 -39.18 6.83
C PRO A 15 -61.48 -37.80 6.54
N THR A 16 -62.22 -36.75 6.87
CA THR A 16 -61.73 -35.37 6.89
C THR A 16 -60.65 -35.24 7.97
N LEU A 17 -59.38 -35.12 7.55
CA LEU A 17 -58.26 -34.79 8.44
C LEU A 17 -58.42 -33.33 8.90
N GLU A 18 -58.94 -33.14 10.12
CA GLU A 18 -58.86 -31.85 10.82
C GLU A 18 -57.41 -31.50 11.17
N ALA A 19 -57.19 -30.21 11.50
CA ALA A 19 -55.89 -29.55 11.70
C ALA A 19 -54.80 -30.45 12.31
N ALA A 20 -53.59 -30.36 11.74
CA ALA A 20 -52.44 -31.24 11.98
C ALA A 20 -52.10 -31.42 13.46
N ASP A 21 -52.76 -32.39 14.10
CA ASP A 21 -52.40 -32.93 15.40
C ASP A 21 -51.23 -33.90 15.17
N PRO A 22 -50.00 -33.56 15.59
CA PRO A 22 -48.81 -34.38 15.33
C PRO A 22 -48.90 -35.74 16.01
N THR A 23 -49.73 -35.94 17.04
CA THR A 23 -49.89 -37.25 17.69
C THR A 23 -50.84 -38.19 16.95
N LYS A 24 -51.71 -37.68 16.08
CA LYS A 24 -52.70 -38.50 15.34
C LYS A 24 -52.32 -38.78 13.88
N ASN A 25 -51.37 -38.01 13.33
CA ASN A 25 -51.04 -38.04 11.91
C ASN A 25 -49.59 -38.52 11.61
N LEU A 26 -48.94 -39.20 12.55
CA LEU A 26 -47.64 -39.85 12.34
C LEU A 26 -47.81 -41.21 11.67
N ILE A 27 -47.19 -41.38 10.51
CA ILE A 27 -47.20 -42.62 9.73
C ILE A 27 -45.78 -43.06 9.38
N LEU A 28 -45.57 -44.37 9.24
CA LEU A 28 -44.34 -44.94 8.71
C LEU A 28 -44.53 -45.23 7.23
N VAL A 29 -43.67 -44.66 6.38
CA VAL A 29 -43.76 -44.80 4.92
C VAL A 29 -42.47 -45.41 4.40
N PRO A 30 -42.51 -46.52 3.64
CA PRO A 30 -41.34 -47.07 2.98
C PRO A 30 -40.67 -46.03 2.09
N LEU A 31 -39.35 -45.89 2.16
CA LEU A 31 -38.58 -44.89 1.38
C LEU A 31 -38.86 -44.96 -0.13
N SER A 32 -39.15 -46.14 -0.67
CA SER A 32 -39.52 -46.36 -2.07
C SER A 32 -40.81 -45.67 -2.50
N ARG A 33 -41.73 -45.39 -1.55
CA ARG A 33 -43.02 -44.72 -1.80
C ARG A 33 -42.98 -43.20 -1.58
N LEU A 34 -41.82 -42.65 -1.24
CA LEU A 34 -41.64 -41.21 -1.01
C LEU A 34 -41.09 -40.50 -2.26
N ALA A 35 -41.93 -39.64 -2.83
CA ALA A 35 -41.58 -38.75 -3.93
C ALA A 35 -41.37 -37.31 -3.42
N LEU A 36 -40.49 -36.54 -4.05
CA LEU A 36 -40.36 -35.12 -3.73
C LEU A 36 -41.41 -34.35 -4.55
N ARG A 37 -42.20 -33.47 -3.93
CA ARG A 37 -43.09 -32.59 -4.68
C ARG A 37 -42.25 -31.57 -5.48
N PRO A 38 -42.38 -31.48 -6.81
CA PRO A 38 -41.69 -30.46 -7.59
C PRO A 38 -42.15 -29.08 -7.12
N THR A 39 -41.25 -28.31 -6.52
CA THR A 39 -41.53 -26.94 -6.09
C THR A 39 -40.38 -26.04 -6.55
N ASP A 40 -40.64 -25.19 -7.54
CA ASP A 40 -39.67 -24.27 -8.13
C ASP A 40 -39.33 -23.06 -7.24
N ARG A 41 -39.66 -23.11 -5.95
CA ARG A 41 -39.57 -21.96 -5.04
C ARG A 41 -39.05 -22.36 -3.66
N ASN A 42 -37.78 -22.73 -3.60
CA ASN A 42 -37.03 -22.76 -2.35
C ASN A 42 -36.71 -21.29 -1.96
N VAL A 43 -37.41 -20.75 -0.97
CA VAL A 43 -37.38 -19.30 -0.62
C VAL A 43 -36.12 -18.90 0.16
N ARG A 44 -35.30 -19.85 0.62
CA ARG A 44 -34.15 -19.58 1.51
C ARG A 44 -32.83 -19.46 0.74
N LYS A 45 -32.12 -18.34 0.92
CA LYS A 45 -30.85 -18.01 0.22
C LYS A 45 -29.56 -18.29 1.03
N THR A 46 -29.64 -18.88 2.22
CA THR A 46 -28.49 -19.10 3.13
C THR A 46 -27.73 -20.40 2.80
N PRO A 47 -26.39 -20.45 2.97
CA PRO A 47 -25.61 -21.68 2.83
C PRO A 47 -26.12 -22.81 3.75
N ARG A 48 -26.05 -24.07 3.30
CA ARG A 48 -26.50 -25.26 4.04
C ARG A 48 -25.46 -26.37 3.95
N MET A 49 -25.47 -27.26 4.95
CA MET A 49 -24.84 -28.58 4.96
C MET A 49 -24.98 -29.27 3.59
N SER A 50 -23.99 -30.05 3.14
CA SER A 50 -24.14 -30.82 1.89
C SER A 50 -25.09 -32.02 2.07
N ILE A 51 -25.67 -32.56 0.99
CA ILE A 51 -26.49 -33.79 1.07
C ILE A 51 -25.67 -35.00 1.57
N PRO A 52 -24.40 -35.18 1.16
CA PRO A 52 -23.53 -36.23 1.73
C PRO A 52 -23.30 -36.11 3.24
N GLU A 53 -23.04 -34.91 3.76
CA GLU A 53 -22.91 -34.66 5.21
C GLU A 53 -24.21 -35.00 5.96
N LEU A 54 -25.35 -34.56 5.44
CA LEU A 54 -26.66 -34.86 6.04
C LEU A 54 -26.94 -36.37 6.06
N ALA A 55 -26.53 -37.10 5.03
CA ALA A 55 -26.62 -38.55 5.00
C ALA A 55 -25.75 -39.20 6.08
N ALA A 56 -24.51 -38.74 6.27
CA ALA A 56 -23.64 -39.25 7.33
C ALA A 56 -24.22 -38.98 8.74
N SER A 57 -24.79 -37.80 8.96
CA SER A 57 -25.47 -37.44 10.21
C SER A 57 -26.69 -38.34 10.48
N ILE A 58 -27.58 -38.52 9.49
CA ILE A 58 -28.75 -39.41 9.61
C ILE A 58 -28.31 -40.86 9.87
N GLN A 59 -27.22 -41.34 9.26
CA GLN A 59 -26.72 -42.68 9.51
C GLN A 59 -26.26 -42.89 10.96
N ARG A 60 -25.75 -41.83 11.60
CA ARG A 60 -25.17 -41.90 12.94
C ARG A 60 -26.17 -41.64 14.06
N VAL A 61 -27.00 -40.61 13.90
CA VAL A 61 -27.92 -40.11 14.95
C VAL A 61 -29.38 -40.43 14.63
N GLY A 62 -29.67 -40.92 13.43
CA GLY A 62 -31.03 -41.20 12.97
C GLY A 62 -31.75 -39.99 12.40
N LEU A 63 -32.97 -40.20 11.90
CA LEU A 63 -33.81 -39.12 11.39
C LEU A 63 -34.54 -38.44 12.56
N LEU A 64 -33.96 -37.36 13.09
CA LEU A 64 -34.50 -36.64 14.26
C LEU A 64 -35.76 -35.81 13.95
N GLN A 65 -35.95 -35.40 12.70
CA GLN A 65 -37.13 -34.64 12.27
C GLN A 65 -37.87 -35.42 11.19
N ASN A 66 -39.15 -35.69 11.44
CA ASN A 66 -40.04 -36.40 10.52
C ASN A 66 -40.26 -35.59 9.23
N LEU A 67 -40.47 -36.29 8.11
CA LEU A 67 -40.81 -35.64 6.84
C LEU A 67 -42.29 -35.23 6.85
N ILE A 68 -42.65 -34.10 6.24
CA ILE A 68 -44.06 -33.72 6.09
C ILE A 68 -44.53 -34.17 4.70
N VAL A 69 -45.58 -34.99 4.67
CA VAL A 69 -46.07 -35.62 3.45
C VAL A 69 -47.56 -35.36 3.20
N ILE A 70 -47.94 -35.39 1.94
CA ILE A 70 -49.33 -35.45 1.48
C ILE A 70 -49.52 -36.73 0.65
N PRO A 71 -50.70 -37.35 0.66
CA PRO A 71 -51.00 -38.45 -0.26
C PRO A 71 -50.94 -37.93 -1.70
N ALA A 72 -50.28 -38.66 -2.59
CA ALA A 72 -50.27 -38.35 -4.02
C ALA A 72 -51.65 -38.61 -4.65
N ALA A 73 -51.92 -38.00 -5.80
CA ALA A 73 -53.19 -38.15 -6.51
C ALA A 73 -53.47 -39.60 -6.97
N ASP A 74 -52.43 -40.43 -7.08
CA ASP A 74 -52.51 -41.85 -7.40
C ASP A 74 -52.94 -42.74 -6.22
N GLY A 75 -52.86 -42.22 -4.98
CA GLY A 75 -53.14 -42.97 -3.75
C GLY A 75 -52.11 -44.04 -3.37
N GLU A 76 -51.05 -44.23 -4.16
CA GLU A 76 -50.02 -45.26 -3.94
C GLU A 76 -48.72 -44.67 -3.36
N HIS A 77 -48.49 -43.37 -3.56
CA HIS A 77 -47.29 -42.66 -3.14
C HIS A 77 -47.59 -41.48 -2.22
N TYR A 78 -46.55 -41.00 -1.55
CA TYR A 78 -46.58 -39.83 -0.70
C TYR A 78 -45.62 -38.77 -1.23
N GLU A 79 -46.12 -37.55 -1.39
CA GLU A 79 -45.31 -36.41 -1.80
C GLU A 79 -44.76 -35.67 -0.58
N VAL A 80 -43.44 -35.54 -0.49
CA VAL A 80 -42.76 -34.79 0.57
C VAL A 80 -42.86 -33.30 0.28
N VAL A 81 -43.58 -32.58 1.13
CA VAL A 81 -43.80 -31.13 1.04
C VAL A 81 -42.80 -30.34 1.91
N ALA A 82 -42.31 -30.94 2.99
CA ALA A 82 -41.20 -30.39 3.78
C ALA A 82 -40.20 -31.49 4.17
N GLY A 83 -38.91 -31.17 4.09
CA GLY A 83 -37.83 -32.13 4.35
C GLY A 83 -37.17 -32.73 3.10
N GLY A 84 -37.32 -32.13 1.92
CA GLY A 84 -36.77 -32.67 0.67
C GLY A 84 -35.26 -32.97 0.67
N ARG A 85 -34.46 -32.22 1.43
CA ARG A 85 -33.03 -32.51 1.62
C ARG A 85 -32.78 -33.76 2.47
N ARG A 86 -33.60 -34.00 3.50
CA ARG A 86 -33.57 -35.22 4.32
C ARG A 86 -33.98 -36.43 3.46
N LEU A 87 -35.01 -36.30 2.62
CA LEU A 87 -35.37 -37.32 1.62
C LEU A 87 -34.20 -37.64 0.67
N ALA A 88 -33.51 -36.61 0.15
CA ALA A 88 -32.36 -36.80 -0.73
C ALA A 88 -31.19 -37.51 -0.01
N ALA A 89 -30.93 -37.17 1.25
CA ALA A 89 -29.92 -37.83 2.09
C ALA A 89 -30.27 -39.31 2.36
N LEU A 90 -31.54 -39.62 2.67
CA LEU A 90 -32.02 -41.00 2.81
C LEU A 90 -31.88 -41.79 1.50
N LYS A 91 -32.27 -41.20 0.36
CA LYS A 91 -32.07 -41.82 -0.96
C LYS A 91 -30.58 -42.05 -1.27
N LEU A 92 -29.70 -41.16 -0.84
CA LEU A 92 -28.25 -41.35 -0.96
C LEU A 92 -27.74 -42.51 -0.10
N LEU A 93 -28.22 -42.64 1.14
CA LEU A 93 -27.88 -43.78 2.01
C LEU A 93 -28.37 -45.11 1.42
N ALA A 94 -29.59 -45.13 0.86
CA ALA A 94 -30.13 -46.30 0.19
C ALA A 94 -29.34 -46.67 -1.07
N LYS A 95 -28.92 -45.67 -1.86
CA LYS A 95 -28.03 -45.87 -3.02
C LYS A 95 -26.66 -46.41 -2.61
N LYS A 96 -26.14 -46.00 -1.46
CA LYS A 96 -24.88 -46.51 -0.87
C LYS A 96 -25.06 -47.84 -0.11
N HIS A 97 -26.24 -48.46 -0.18
CA HIS A 97 -26.58 -49.70 0.53
C HIS A 97 -26.38 -49.64 2.05
N ARG A 98 -26.44 -48.44 2.65
CA ARG A 98 -26.37 -48.25 4.11
C ARG A 98 -27.73 -48.42 4.80
N ILE A 99 -28.81 -48.21 4.06
CA ILE A 99 -30.20 -48.50 4.48
C ILE A 99 -30.92 -49.21 3.34
N ALA A 100 -31.98 -49.96 3.65
CA ALA A 100 -32.78 -50.67 2.65
C ALA A 100 -33.74 -49.72 1.91
N LYS A 101 -34.20 -50.09 0.71
CA LYS A 101 -35.12 -49.26 -0.11
C LYS A 101 -36.53 -49.18 0.47
N ASP A 102 -36.89 -50.15 1.28
CA ASP A 102 -38.14 -50.31 2.03
C ASP A 102 -38.02 -49.80 3.47
N TRP A 103 -36.90 -49.16 3.84
CA TRP A 103 -36.72 -48.59 5.17
C TRP A 103 -37.89 -47.67 5.53
N GLU A 104 -38.52 -47.95 6.67
CA GLU A 104 -39.69 -47.23 7.16
C GLU A 104 -39.29 -45.84 7.67
N VAL A 105 -39.73 -44.81 6.96
CA VAL A 105 -39.43 -43.42 7.28
C VAL A 105 -40.58 -42.83 8.10
N PRO A 106 -40.31 -42.25 9.28
CA PRO A 106 -41.30 -41.45 10.01
C PRO A 106 -41.74 -40.20 9.23
N CYS A 107 -43.04 -40.10 8.98
CA CYS A 107 -43.66 -39.01 8.24
C CYS A 107 -44.87 -38.45 9.00
N LEU A 108 -45.05 -37.13 8.95
CA LEU A 108 -46.26 -36.44 9.40
C LEU A 108 -47.15 -36.18 8.19
N GLN A 109 -48.31 -36.81 8.15
CA GLN A 109 -49.27 -36.61 7.07
C GLN A 109 -50.09 -35.33 7.32
N VAL A 110 -50.18 -34.48 6.30
CA VAL A 110 -51.00 -33.25 6.31
C VAL A 110 -51.96 -33.22 5.12
N ALA A 111 -53.00 -32.40 5.19
CA ALA A 111 -53.88 -32.15 4.05
C ALA A 111 -53.19 -31.19 3.05
N ASP A 112 -53.46 -31.34 1.74
CA ASP A 112 -52.79 -30.51 0.71
C ASP A 112 -53.02 -29.00 0.92
N GLY A 113 -54.23 -28.60 1.32
CA GLY A 113 -54.57 -27.21 1.63
C GLY A 113 -53.79 -26.59 2.79
N THR A 114 -53.25 -27.40 3.71
CA THR A 114 -52.45 -26.92 4.85
C THR A 114 -50.94 -27.17 4.68
N ALA A 115 -50.54 -27.86 3.61
CA ALA A 115 -49.16 -28.30 3.41
C ALA A 115 -48.17 -27.13 3.23
N ARG A 116 -48.59 -26.05 2.54
CA ARG A 116 -47.79 -24.83 2.38
C ARG A 116 -47.63 -24.07 3.70
N THR A 117 -48.72 -23.96 4.47
CA THR A 117 -48.71 -23.33 5.80
C THR A 117 -47.85 -24.12 6.76
N ALA A 118 -47.99 -25.45 6.83
CA ALA A 118 -47.18 -26.32 7.66
C ALA A 118 -45.67 -26.22 7.33
N SER A 119 -45.31 -26.17 6.04
CA SER A 119 -43.92 -25.99 5.61
C SER A 119 -43.36 -24.60 5.97
N LEU A 120 -44.16 -23.54 5.84
CA LEU A 120 -43.75 -22.19 6.22
C LEU A 120 -43.64 -22.06 7.75
N THR A 121 -44.63 -22.54 8.49
CA THR A 121 -44.66 -22.56 9.95
C THR A 121 -43.51 -23.38 10.53
N GLU A 122 -43.16 -24.54 9.95
CA GLU A 122 -42.01 -25.34 10.37
C GLU A 122 -40.67 -24.59 10.18
N ASN A 123 -40.55 -23.80 9.12
CA ASN A 123 -39.35 -23.00 8.89
C ASN A 123 -39.31 -21.74 9.76
N VAL A 124 -40.47 -21.16 10.13
CA VAL A 124 -40.60 -19.92 10.91
C VAL A 124 -40.56 -20.16 12.42
N GLN A 125 -41.13 -21.26 12.91
CA GLN A 125 -41.13 -21.65 14.34
C GLN A 125 -39.80 -22.22 14.83
N ARG A 126 -38.81 -22.38 13.95
CA ARG A 126 -37.45 -22.66 14.39
C ARG A 126 -36.86 -21.38 15.00
N GLU A 127 -37.08 -21.22 16.30
CA GLU A 127 -36.23 -20.34 17.10
C GLU A 127 -34.80 -20.86 16.98
N ALA A 128 -33.93 -20.06 16.35
CA ALA A 128 -32.53 -20.42 16.23
C ALA A 128 -31.94 -20.36 17.65
N MET A 129 -31.48 -21.50 18.16
CA MET A 129 -30.73 -21.58 19.41
C MET A 129 -29.63 -20.50 19.41
N HIS A 130 -29.54 -19.73 20.48
CA HIS A 130 -28.54 -18.68 20.60
C HIS A 130 -27.13 -19.30 20.45
N PRO A 131 -26.18 -18.65 19.76
CA PRO A 131 -24.84 -19.22 19.59
C PRO A 131 -24.15 -19.58 20.91
N ALA A 132 -24.37 -18.81 21.98
CA ALA A 132 -23.85 -19.12 23.32
C ALA A 132 -24.26 -20.50 23.82
N ASP A 133 -25.52 -20.90 23.60
CA ASP A 133 -26.04 -22.19 24.04
C ASP A 133 -25.44 -23.33 23.22
N GLN A 134 -25.07 -23.06 21.96
CA GLN A 134 -24.28 -24.00 21.18
C GLN A 134 -22.88 -24.16 21.78
N PHE A 135 -22.22 -23.09 22.23
CA PHE A 135 -20.87 -23.19 22.81
C PHE A 135 -20.87 -24.09 24.05
N GLU A 136 -21.84 -23.87 24.94
CA GLU A 136 -22.04 -24.68 26.15
C GLU A 136 -22.42 -26.13 25.84
N ALA A 137 -23.27 -26.37 24.83
CA ALA A 137 -23.62 -27.72 24.40
C ALA A 137 -22.41 -28.51 23.88
N PHE A 138 -21.54 -27.89 23.07
CA PHE A 138 -20.32 -28.54 22.60
C PHE A 138 -19.34 -28.79 23.77
N ALA A 139 -19.24 -27.85 24.73
CA ALA A 139 -18.42 -28.03 25.92
C ALA A 139 -18.92 -29.18 26.81
N ALA A 140 -20.23 -29.31 27.00
CA ALA A 140 -20.84 -30.40 27.75
C ALA A 140 -20.54 -31.77 27.11
N LEU A 141 -20.67 -31.90 25.79
CA LEU A 141 -20.36 -33.14 25.08
C LEU A 141 -18.89 -33.55 25.22
N VAL A 142 -17.96 -32.58 25.24
CA VAL A 142 -16.53 -32.85 25.49
C VAL A 142 -16.31 -33.25 26.96
N ALA A 143 -16.98 -32.60 27.90
CA ALA A 143 -16.91 -32.94 29.33
C ALA A 143 -17.44 -34.36 29.62
N GLU A 144 -18.39 -34.85 28.82
CA GLU A 144 -18.86 -36.25 28.82
C GLU A 144 -17.84 -37.26 28.25
N GLY A 145 -16.67 -36.78 27.80
CA GLY A 145 -15.57 -37.61 27.28
C GLY A 145 -15.68 -37.93 25.79
N ARG A 146 -16.56 -37.25 25.05
CA ARG A 146 -16.68 -37.46 23.60
C ARG A 146 -15.51 -36.79 22.85
N PRO A 147 -14.89 -37.45 21.87
CA PRO A 147 -13.79 -36.86 21.12
C PRO A 147 -14.27 -35.78 20.16
N ILE A 148 -13.42 -34.78 19.92
CA ILE A 148 -13.73 -33.58 19.12
C ILE A 148 -14.13 -33.97 17.68
N GLU A 149 -13.48 -34.97 17.12
CA GLU A 149 -13.71 -35.48 15.76
C GLU A 149 -15.10 -36.09 15.61
N ASP A 150 -15.59 -36.79 16.63
CA ASP A 150 -16.93 -37.38 16.62
C ASP A 150 -18.00 -36.30 16.75
N ILE A 151 -17.79 -35.33 17.64
CA ILE A 151 -18.68 -34.17 17.77
C ILE A 151 -18.70 -33.39 16.44
N ALA A 152 -17.54 -33.13 15.84
CA ALA A 152 -17.46 -32.44 14.55
C ALA A 152 -18.29 -33.15 13.48
N ALA A 153 -18.18 -34.48 13.38
CA ALA A 153 -18.93 -35.26 12.41
C ALA A 153 -20.44 -35.35 12.72
N ASP A 154 -20.86 -35.40 13.98
CA ASP A 154 -22.29 -35.38 14.38
C ASP A 154 -22.97 -34.09 13.92
N PHE A 155 -22.30 -32.96 14.17
CA PHE A 155 -22.80 -31.63 13.86
C PHE A 155 -22.46 -31.16 12.45
N SER A 156 -21.76 -31.99 11.66
CA SER A 156 -21.31 -31.68 10.30
C SER A 156 -20.50 -30.37 10.22
N VAL A 157 -19.58 -30.20 11.16
CA VAL A 157 -18.60 -29.11 11.20
C VAL A 157 -17.19 -29.68 11.20
N THR A 158 -16.17 -28.84 11.03
CA THR A 158 -14.78 -29.30 11.13
C THR A 158 -14.34 -29.41 12.61
N PRO A 159 -13.35 -30.24 12.94
CA PRO A 159 -12.77 -30.26 14.29
C PRO A 159 -12.31 -28.88 14.78
N LEU A 160 -11.79 -28.05 13.87
CA LEU A 160 -11.41 -26.66 14.17
C LEU A 160 -12.62 -25.81 14.61
N VAL A 161 -13.79 -26.00 14.00
CA VAL A 161 -15.02 -25.31 14.44
C VAL A 161 -15.38 -25.73 15.86
N VAL A 162 -15.29 -27.03 16.19
CA VAL A 162 -15.53 -27.50 17.56
C VAL A 162 -14.56 -26.85 18.53
N GLN A 163 -13.26 -26.86 18.25
CA GLN A 163 -12.24 -26.22 19.09
C GLN A 163 -12.50 -24.72 19.31
N ARG A 164 -12.88 -23.99 18.24
CA ARG A 164 -13.29 -22.58 18.32
C ARG A 164 -14.51 -22.38 19.23
N ARG A 165 -15.50 -23.27 19.15
CA ARG A 165 -16.71 -23.22 20.00
C ARG A 165 -16.37 -23.47 21.47
N LEU A 166 -15.49 -24.43 21.75
CA LEU A 166 -14.99 -24.69 23.10
C LEU A 166 -14.23 -23.48 23.66
N LYS A 167 -13.42 -22.80 22.85
CA LYS A 167 -12.74 -21.56 23.25
C LYS A 167 -13.72 -20.46 23.65
N LEU A 168 -14.78 -20.25 22.86
CA LEU A 168 -15.81 -19.28 23.20
C LEU A 168 -16.57 -19.68 24.46
N ALA A 169 -16.83 -20.98 24.67
CA ALA A 169 -17.48 -21.48 25.87
C ALA A 169 -16.66 -21.23 27.15
N ASN A 170 -15.33 -21.10 27.01
CA ASN A 170 -14.40 -20.84 28.12
C ASN A 170 -14.17 -19.34 28.41
N VAL A 171 -14.86 -18.42 27.73
CA VAL A 171 -14.77 -16.98 28.02
C VAL A 171 -15.41 -16.67 29.40
N SER A 172 -14.96 -15.60 30.05
CA SER A 172 -15.48 -15.11 31.33
C SER A 172 -17.01 -15.18 31.40
N PRO A 173 -17.59 -15.73 32.50
CA PRO A 173 -19.03 -15.82 32.66
C PRO A 173 -19.76 -14.48 32.51
N ARG A 174 -19.10 -13.38 32.90
CA ARG A 174 -19.64 -12.02 32.80
C ARG A 174 -19.78 -11.58 31.35
N LEU A 175 -18.73 -11.78 30.55
CA LEU A 175 -18.74 -11.51 29.10
C LEU A 175 -19.75 -12.39 28.36
N MET A 176 -19.91 -13.66 28.77
CA MET A 176 -20.91 -14.55 28.18
C MET A 176 -22.35 -14.08 28.49
N ALA A 177 -22.60 -13.57 29.70
CA ALA A 177 -23.89 -12.97 30.05
C ALA A 177 -24.18 -11.70 29.23
N ASP A 178 -23.17 -10.83 29.07
CA ASP A 178 -23.30 -9.62 28.26
C ASP A 178 -23.46 -9.94 26.76
N TYR A 179 -22.86 -11.02 26.26
CA TYR A 179 -23.08 -11.52 24.90
C TYR A 179 -24.53 -11.98 24.69
N ARG A 180 -25.11 -12.69 25.67
CA ARG A 180 -26.53 -13.09 25.65
C ARG A 180 -27.49 -11.90 25.71
N ALA A 181 -27.05 -10.78 26.27
CA ALA A 181 -27.80 -9.54 26.36
C ALA A 181 -27.54 -8.58 25.19
N ASP A 182 -26.86 -9.04 24.13
CA ASP A 182 -26.46 -8.25 22.95
C ASP A 182 -25.57 -7.02 23.27
N ALA A 183 -24.94 -6.98 24.44
CA ALA A 183 -24.02 -5.90 24.86
C ALA A 183 -22.57 -6.14 24.41
N VAL A 184 -22.22 -7.39 24.13
CA VAL A 184 -20.94 -7.82 23.53
C VAL A 184 -21.25 -8.48 22.20
N THR A 185 -20.44 -8.25 21.17
CA THR A 185 -20.60 -8.92 19.87
C THR A 185 -19.79 -10.21 19.80
N LEU A 186 -20.15 -11.11 18.88
CA LEU A 186 -19.39 -12.36 18.68
C LEU A 186 -17.92 -12.09 18.33
N ASP A 187 -17.65 -11.08 17.50
CA ASP A 187 -16.29 -10.73 17.08
C ASP A 187 -15.44 -10.21 18.24
N GLN A 188 -16.05 -9.47 19.17
CA GLN A 188 -15.39 -9.05 20.42
C GLN A 188 -15.09 -10.27 21.31
N LEU A 189 -16.03 -11.21 21.43
CA LEU A 189 -15.84 -12.44 22.19
C LEU A 189 -14.69 -13.28 21.61
N MET A 190 -14.62 -13.39 20.27
CA MET A 190 -13.55 -14.08 19.56
C MET A 190 -12.18 -13.44 19.82
N ALA A 191 -12.10 -12.11 19.84
CA ALA A 191 -10.88 -11.38 20.18
C ALA A 191 -10.43 -11.63 21.64
N LEU A 192 -11.37 -11.69 22.58
CA LEU A 192 -11.07 -11.91 24.00
C LEU A 192 -10.67 -13.37 24.29
N ALA A 193 -11.14 -14.33 23.48
CA ALA A 193 -10.83 -15.75 23.60
C ALA A 193 -9.37 -16.12 23.22
N VAL A 194 -8.53 -15.14 22.87
CA VAL A 194 -7.07 -15.30 22.69
C VAL A 194 -6.37 -15.78 23.97
N THR A 195 -6.92 -15.45 25.15
CA THR A 195 -6.45 -15.93 26.44
C THR A 195 -7.54 -16.71 27.17
N ASP A 196 -7.15 -17.66 28.03
CA ASP A 196 -8.07 -18.36 28.94
C ASP A 196 -8.18 -17.66 30.30
N ASP A 197 -7.37 -16.62 30.55
CA ASP A 197 -7.42 -15.87 31.80
C ASP A 197 -8.61 -14.91 31.83
N HIS A 198 -9.64 -15.25 32.60
CA HIS A 198 -10.85 -14.44 32.74
C HIS A 198 -10.58 -13.05 33.28
N ALA A 199 -9.58 -12.88 34.16
CA ALA A 199 -9.24 -11.57 34.71
C ALA A 199 -8.70 -10.63 33.62
N SER A 200 -7.79 -11.14 32.79
CA SER A 200 -7.29 -10.39 31.62
C SER A 200 -8.39 -10.08 30.61
N GLN A 201 -9.31 -11.02 30.34
CA GLN A 201 -10.45 -10.79 29.44
C GLN A 201 -11.36 -9.65 29.96
N ASP A 202 -11.72 -9.71 31.25
CA ASP A 202 -12.56 -8.69 31.88
C ASP A 202 -11.86 -7.32 31.89
N ALA A 203 -10.58 -7.26 32.26
CA ALA A 203 -9.79 -6.03 32.23
C ALA A 203 -9.60 -5.48 30.81
N ALA A 204 -9.48 -6.36 29.80
CA ALA A 204 -9.37 -5.95 28.41
C ALA A 204 -10.65 -5.26 27.92
N PHE A 205 -11.83 -5.76 28.30
CA PHE A 205 -13.11 -5.24 27.85
C PHE A 205 -13.66 -4.11 28.74
N TYR A 206 -13.78 -4.32 30.05
CA TYR A 206 -14.50 -3.41 30.94
C TYR A 206 -13.72 -2.14 31.28
N ASP A 207 -12.39 -2.22 31.41
CA ASP A 207 -11.55 -1.04 31.66
C ASP A 207 -11.33 -0.21 30.39
N ALA A 208 -11.57 -0.80 29.20
CA ALA A 208 -11.46 -0.10 27.94
C ALA A 208 -12.69 0.80 27.69
N PRO A 209 -12.51 2.06 27.24
CA PRO A 209 -13.59 2.89 26.72
C PRO A 209 -14.31 2.21 25.55
N GLN A 210 -15.59 2.50 25.34
CA GLN A 210 -16.39 1.84 24.29
C GLN A 210 -15.75 1.92 22.89
N TRP A 211 -15.15 3.05 22.54
CA TRP A 211 -14.47 3.26 21.25
C TRP A 211 -13.18 2.43 21.07
N GLN A 212 -12.62 1.89 22.16
CA GLN A 212 -11.47 0.96 22.13
C GLN A 212 -11.88 -0.52 22.20
N ARG A 213 -13.18 -0.84 22.18
CA ARG A 213 -13.66 -2.24 22.23
C ARG A 213 -13.80 -2.87 20.85
N SER A 214 -13.08 -2.37 19.85
CA SER A 214 -13.04 -3.04 18.55
C SER A 214 -12.27 -4.38 18.69
N PRO A 215 -12.59 -5.42 17.90
CA PRO A 215 -11.91 -6.71 18.00
C PRO A 215 -10.38 -6.61 17.84
N SER A 216 -9.88 -5.70 17.00
CA SER A 216 -8.44 -5.48 16.84
C SER A 216 -7.80 -4.87 18.09
N ALA A 217 -8.41 -3.84 18.67
CA ALA A 217 -7.91 -3.16 19.86
C ALA A 217 -7.95 -4.06 21.11
N LEU A 218 -8.98 -4.90 21.24
CA LEU A 218 -9.07 -5.89 22.32
C LEU A 218 -7.95 -6.94 22.23
N ARG A 219 -7.64 -7.44 21.02
CA ARG A 219 -6.50 -8.36 20.82
C ARG A 219 -5.19 -7.68 21.19
N GLU A 220 -4.95 -6.49 20.66
CA GLU A 220 -3.72 -5.72 20.92
C GLU A 220 -3.48 -5.48 22.41
N ARG A 221 -4.55 -5.14 23.16
CA ARG A 221 -4.48 -4.95 24.62
C ARG A 221 -4.17 -6.24 25.38
N LEU A 222 -4.64 -7.40 24.89
CA LEU A 222 -4.33 -8.71 25.47
C LEU A 222 -2.93 -9.21 25.12
N THR A 223 -2.39 -8.80 23.97
CA THR A 223 -1.10 -9.25 23.44
C THR A 223 -0.01 -8.18 23.51
N GLU A 224 -0.22 -7.08 24.25
CA GLU A 224 0.70 -5.92 24.30
C GLU A 224 2.13 -6.31 24.73
N ARG A 225 2.26 -7.34 25.56
CA ARG A 225 3.54 -7.85 26.06
C ARG A 225 4.11 -9.01 25.22
N GLU A 226 3.36 -9.48 24.24
CA GLU A 226 3.74 -10.58 23.36
C GLU A 226 4.19 -10.02 22.00
N ILE A 227 5.06 -10.75 21.30
CA ILE A 227 5.58 -10.34 19.99
C ILE A 227 4.73 -10.96 18.89
N ASP A 228 4.12 -10.13 18.05
CA ASP A 228 3.40 -10.56 16.84
C ASP A 228 4.37 -11.18 15.83
N ALA A 229 4.25 -12.49 15.60
CA ALA A 229 5.12 -13.24 14.70
C ALA A 229 5.03 -12.78 13.24
N TYR A 230 3.84 -12.38 12.81
CA TYR A 230 3.58 -12.00 11.42
C TYR A 230 4.25 -10.68 11.08
N ARG A 231 4.30 -9.73 12.02
CA ARG A 231 4.80 -8.36 11.78
C ARG A 231 6.25 -8.14 12.20
N HIS A 232 6.81 -8.97 13.08
CA HIS A 232 8.10 -8.68 13.70
C HIS A 232 9.29 -9.17 12.85
N PRO A 233 10.22 -8.28 12.42
CA PRO A 233 11.33 -8.65 11.54
C PRO A 233 12.25 -9.73 12.10
N LEU A 234 12.50 -9.73 13.42
CA LEU A 234 13.33 -10.76 14.06
C LEU A 234 12.70 -12.15 14.00
N VAL A 235 11.36 -12.25 14.03
CA VAL A 235 10.68 -13.54 13.96
C VAL A 235 10.83 -14.14 12.56
N ARG A 236 10.71 -13.31 11.52
CA ARG A 236 10.98 -13.73 10.13
C ARG A 236 12.44 -14.10 9.92
N PHE A 237 13.36 -13.35 10.51
CA PHE A 237 14.79 -13.62 10.40
C PHE A 237 15.19 -14.93 11.10
N VAL A 238 14.71 -15.19 12.32
CA VAL A 238 15.03 -16.42 13.08
C VAL A 238 14.24 -17.62 12.55
N GLY A 239 12.97 -17.41 12.20
CA GLY A 239 11.99 -18.44 11.85
C GLY A 239 11.27 -19.00 13.08
N LEU A 240 9.97 -19.28 12.91
CA LEU A 240 9.12 -19.82 13.99
C LEU A 240 9.61 -21.20 14.48
N ASP A 241 9.97 -22.10 13.56
CA ASP A 241 10.43 -23.45 13.89
C ASP A 241 11.71 -23.43 14.73
N SER A 242 12.64 -22.51 14.42
CA SER A 242 13.89 -22.34 15.17
C SER A 242 13.61 -21.86 16.60
N TYR A 243 12.67 -20.92 16.76
CA TYR A 243 12.28 -20.40 18.06
C TYR A 243 11.53 -21.45 18.90
N GLU A 244 10.62 -22.22 18.29
CA GLU A 244 9.90 -23.32 18.96
C GLU A 244 10.86 -24.43 19.40
N THR A 245 11.81 -24.81 18.54
CA THR A 245 12.85 -25.82 18.84
C THR A 245 13.77 -25.38 19.98
N ALA A 246 14.01 -24.07 20.11
CA ALA A 246 14.79 -23.50 21.22
C ALA A 246 14.00 -23.44 22.54
N GLY A 247 12.75 -23.93 22.57
CA GLY A 247 11.88 -23.94 23.74
C GLY A 247 11.08 -22.65 23.94
N GLY A 248 10.99 -21.80 22.91
CA GLY A 248 10.24 -20.55 22.98
C GLY A 248 8.73 -20.79 23.07
N GLY A 249 8.06 -20.04 23.95
CA GLY A 249 6.62 -20.10 24.11
C GLY A 249 5.89 -19.45 22.94
N ILE A 250 4.93 -20.17 22.35
CA ILE A 250 4.08 -19.71 21.23
C ILE A 250 2.61 -19.81 21.65
N ARG A 251 1.87 -18.73 21.43
CA ARG A 251 0.41 -18.67 21.50
C ARG A 251 -0.15 -18.56 20.09
N ARG A 252 -1.22 -19.30 19.79
CA ARG A 252 -1.92 -19.23 18.49
C ARG A 252 -3.37 -18.82 18.73
N ASP A 253 -3.79 -17.72 18.11
CA ASP A 253 -5.20 -17.32 18.05
C ASP A 253 -5.95 -18.24 17.07
N LEU A 254 -6.84 -19.08 17.60
CA LEU A 254 -7.63 -20.01 16.80
C LEU A 254 -8.61 -19.32 15.86
N PHE A 255 -8.92 -18.04 16.06
CA PHE A 255 -9.85 -17.26 15.24
C PHE A 255 -9.18 -16.44 14.14
N ALA A 256 -7.85 -16.41 14.11
CA ALA A 256 -7.10 -15.70 13.10
C ALA A 256 -6.75 -16.61 11.90
N GLU A 257 -6.40 -16.02 10.76
CA GLU A 257 -6.13 -16.73 9.51
C GLU A 257 -4.63 -16.83 9.23
N GLY A 258 -4.16 -18.05 8.95
CA GLY A 258 -2.75 -18.32 8.68
C GLY A 258 -1.86 -18.01 9.89
N ASP A 259 -0.73 -17.35 9.64
CA ASP A 259 0.22 -16.95 10.69
C ASP A 259 -0.14 -15.61 11.35
N ALA A 260 -1.15 -14.89 10.83
CA ALA A 260 -1.72 -13.76 11.53
C ALA A 260 -2.38 -14.30 12.80
N GLY A 261 -1.94 -13.88 13.99
CA GLY A 261 -2.43 -14.40 15.28
C GLY A 261 -1.50 -15.37 15.99
N VAL A 262 -0.26 -15.54 15.52
CA VAL A 262 0.80 -16.23 16.28
C VAL A 262 1.58 -15.20 17.10
N TYR A 263 1.67 -15.42 18.42
CA TYR A 263 2.32 -14.51 19.36
C TYR A 263 3.41 -15.25 20.15
N LEU A 264 4.56 -14.61 20.32
CA LEU A 264 5.71 -15.14 21.06
C LEU A 264 5.78 -14.49 22.43
N SER A 265 6.05 -15.28 23.48
CA SER A 265 6.12 -14.78 24.85
C SER A 265 7.53 -14.46 25.35
N ASP A 266 8.59 -14.98 24.71
CA ASP A 266 9.99 -14.82 25.15
C ASP A 266 10.80 -13.95 24.18
N ALA A 267 10.74 -12.64 24.40
CA ALA A 267 11.51 -11.66 23.64
C ALA A 267 13.03 -11.87 23.76
N ALA A 268 13.51 -12.24 24.95
CA ALA A 268 14.94 -12.38 25.21
C ALA A 268 15.53 -13.59 24.47
N LEU A 269 14.79 -14.69 24.40
CA LEU A 269 15.18 -15.84 23.59
C LEU A 269 15.23 -15.48 22.09
N LEU A 270 14.22 -14.76 21.59
CA LEU A 270 14.18 -14.34 20.19
C LEU A 270 15.37 -13.44 19.84
N GLU A 271 15.67 -12.45 20.68
CA GLU A 271 16.82 -11.55 20.50
C GLU A 271 18.13 -12.33 20.52
N ARG A 272 18.30 -13.30 21.44
CA ARG A 272 19.50 -14.13 21.49
C ARG A 272 19.69 -14.95 20.22
N LEU A 273 18.63 -15.61 19.73
CA LEU A 273 18.68 -16.40 18.49
C LEU A 273 19.00 -15.53 17.28
N ALA A 274 18.44 -14.31 17.22
CA ALA A 274 18.74 -13.35 16.17
C ALA A 274 20.21 -12.90 16.23
N GLN A 275 20.72 -12.59 17.44
CA GLN A 275 22.10 -12.21 17.68
C GLN A 275 23.08 -13.32 17.26
N ASP A 276 22.79 -14.58 17.64
CA ASP A 276 23.62 -15.74 17.30
C ASP A 276 23.67 -15.96 15.77
N LYS A 277 22.52 -15.85 15.10
CA LYS A 277 22.43 -15.96 13.64
C LYS A 277 23.15 -14.82 12.92
N LEU A 278 23.00 -13.58 13.40
CA LEU A 278 23.72 -12.42 12.90
C LEU A 278 25.23 -12.55 13.10
N ALA A 279 25.68 -13.09 14.23
CA ALA A 279 27.10 -13.33 14.50
C ALA A 279 27.71 -14.32 13.51
N GLY A 280 26.96 -15.36 13.10
CA GLY A 280 27.36 -16.27 12.04
C GLY A 280 27.61 -15.55 10.70
N ILE A 281 26.65 -14.71 10.27
CA ILE A 281 26.78 -13.91 9.04
C ILE A 281 27.95 -12.92 9.15
N ALA A 282 28.11 -12.27 10.30
CA ALA A 282 29.21 -11.35 10.55
C ALA A 282 30.58 -12.04 10.48
N ALA A 283 30.69 -13.29 10.93
CA ALA A 283 31.91 -14.09 10.80
C ALA A 283 32.24 -14.41 9.34
N GLU A 284 31.24 -14.75 8.52
CA GLU A 284 31.41 -14.94 7.07
C GLU A 284 31.87 -13.66 6.38
N VAL A 285 31.24 -12.53 6.70
CA VAL A 285 31.65 -11.22 6.18
C VAL A 285 33.06 -10.88 6.62
N LYS A 286 33.42 -11.12 7.90
CA LYS A 286 34.78 -10.87 8.39
C LYS A 286 35.84 -11.69 7.64
N ALA A 287 35.52 -12.91 7.23
CA ALA A 287 36.40 -13.74 6.41
C ALA A 287 36.66 -13.16 5.00
N GLU A 288 35.86 -12.20 4.52
CA GLU A 288 36.11 -11.45 3.28
C GLU A 288 37.32 -10.47 3.37
N GLY A 289 37.85 -10.26 4.58
CA GLY A 289 39.03 -9.43 4.86
C GLY A 289 38.75 -8.01 5.38
N TRP A 290 37.55 -7.76 5.92
CA TRP A 290 37.18 -6.47 6.53
C TRP A 290 37.88 -6.25 7.88
N ALA A 291 38.29 -5.00 8.15
CA ALA A 291 39.03 -4.65 9.36
C ALA A 291 38.23 -4.92 10.64
N TRP A 292 36.93 -4.62 10.60
CA TRP A 292 35.97 -4.86 11.66
C TRP A 292 34.61 -5.21 11.04
N VAL A 293 33.82 -6.01 11.76
CA VAL A 293 32.45 -6.32 11.39
C VAL A 293 31.61 -6.26 12.65
N ASP A 294 30.60 -5.40 12.66
CA ASP A 294 29.65 -5.29 13.75
C ASP A 294 28.31 -5.89 13.32
N ALA A 295 27.61 -6.53 14.25
CA ALA A 295 26.33 -7.18 14.02
C ALA A 295 25.30 -6.60 14.97
N ALA A 296 24.24 -6.01 14.43
CA ALA A 296 23.20 -5.38 15.22
C ALA A 296 21.82 -5.67 14.60
N PRO A 297 20.81 -6.06 15.39
CA PRO A 297 19.45 -6.29 14.90
C PRO A 297 18.87 -5.13 14.08
N ALA A 298 19.19 -3.90 14.45
CA ALA A 298 18.84 -2.69 13.72
C ALA A 298 20.04 -1.74 13.63
N ALA A 299 20.21 -1.07 12.50
CA ALA A 299 21.05 0.12 12.39
C ALA A 299 20.18 1.30 11.93
N PRO A 300 19.79 2.18 12.85
CA PRO A 300 19.17 3.45 12.51
C PRO A 300 20.00 4.19 11.45
N TYR A 301 19.31 4.88 10.55
CA TYR A 301 19.97 5.67 9.50
C TYR A 301 20.97 6.69 10.08
N ALA A 302 20.66 7.27 11.24
CA ALA A 302 21.55 8.19 11.96
C ALA A 302 22.90 7.54 12.32
N ASP A 303 22.89 6.29 12.76
CA ASP A 303 24.10 5.56 13.14
C ASP A 303 24.93 5.21 11.90
N LEU A 304 24.28 4.86 10.79
CA LEU A 304 24.95 4.61 9.52
C LEU A 304 25.57 5.88 8.91
N GLN A 305 24.97 7.06 9.14
CA GLN A 305 25.52 8.34 8.67
C GLN A 305 26.79 8.78 9.40
N ALA A 306 27.05 8.24 10.59
CA ALA A 306 28.30 8.50 11.31
C ALA A 306 29.53 7.94 10.56
N PHE A 307 29.32 7.00 9.63
CA PHE A 307 30.39 6.38 8.85
C PHE A 307 30.52 7.02 7.47
N GLN A 308 31.77 7.19 7.03
CA GLN A 308 32.05 7.56 5.64
C GLN A 308 32.08 6.30 4.77
N ARG A 309 31.61 6.40 3.52
CA ARG A 309 31.67 5.27 2.57
C ARG A 309 33.01 5.24 1.86
N ALA A 310 33.65 4.08 1.88
CA ALA A 310 34.87 3.84 1.13
C ALA A 310 34.60 3.81 -0.38
N PRO A 311 35.55 4.27 -1.21
CA PRO A 311 35.42 4.20 -2.65
C PRO A 311 35.37 2.74 -3.13
N ARG A 312 34.51 2.47 -4.12
CA ARG A 312 34.47 1.20 -4.85
C ARG A 312 35.28 1.36 -6.13
N GLU A 313 36.03 0.33 -6.48
CA GLU A 313 36.77 0.25 -7.74
C GLU A 313 36.09 -0.77 -8.65
N ARG A 314 35.94 -0.42 -9.93
CA ARG A 314 35.44 -1.36 -10.93
C ARG A 314 36.56 -2.32 -11.29
N ARG A 315 36.37 -3.61 -11.03
CA ARG A 315 37.28 -4.66 -11.50
C ARG A 315 37.11 -4.86 -13.00
N THR A 316 38.19 -5.25 -13.66
CA THR A 316 38.12 -5.66 -15.07
C THR A 316 37.17 -6.87 -15.20
N PRO A 317 36.17 -6.84 -16.09
CA PRO A 317 35.28 -7.98 -16.31
C PRO A 317 36.08 -9.22 -16.68
N SER A 318 35.71 -10.38 -16.14
CA SER A 318 36.28 -11.63 -16.63
C SER A 318 35.81 -11.91 -18.06
N LYS A 319 36.49 -12.80 -18.79
CA LYS A 319 36.04 -13.23 -20.13
C LYS A 319 34.58 -13.73 -20.13
N ARG A 320 34.12 -14.34 -19.04
CA ARG A 320 32.73 -14.81 -18.89
C ARG A 320 31.76 -13.65 -18.66
N ASP A 321 32.15 -12.68 -17.84
CA ASP A 321 31.32 -11.51 -17.53
C ASP A 321 31.18 -10.61 -18.77
N ALA A 322 32.27 -10.38 -19.50
CA ALA A 322 32.27 -9.58 -20.73
C ALA A 322 31.32 -10.16 -21.78
N VAL A 323 31.42 -11.47 -22.06
CA VAL A 323 30.53 -12.16 -23.01
C VAL A 323 29.06 -12.09 -22.57
N ARG A 324 28.80 -12.14 -21.25
CA ARG A 324 27.44 -12.09 -20.73
C ARG A 324 26.84 -10.68 -20.76
N ILE A 325 27.64 -9.66 -20.48
CA ILE A 325 27.28 -8.25 -20.61
C ILE A 325 26.94 -7.94 -22.07
N GLU A 326 27.81 -8.30 -23.00
CA GLU A 326 27.61 -8.10 -24.44
C GLU A 326 26.33 -8.80 -24.93
N LYS A 327 26.09 -10.05 -24.49
CA LYS A 327 24.86 -10.78 -24.83
C LYS A 327 23.59 -10.14 -24.27
N LEU A 328 23.64 -9.57 -23.07
CA LEU A 328 22.48 -8.89 -22.46
C LEU A 328 22.21 -7.55 -23.15
N GLN A 329 23.26 -6.78 -23.45
CA GLN A 329 23.15 -5.53 -24.22
C GLN A 329 22.56 -5.77 -25.61
N ALA A 330 23.04 -6.80 -26.33
CA ALA A 330 22.49 -7.16 -27.64
C ALA A 330 21.00 -7.55 -27.58
N LYS A 331 20.60 -8.30 -26.53
CA LYS A 331 19.18 -8.65 -26.33
C LYS A 331 18.31 -7.46 -25.96
N MET A 332 18.83 -6.50 -25.19
CA MET A 332 18.10 -5.28 -24.87
C MET A 332 17.86 -4.44 -26.12
N GLN A 333 18.84 -4.37 -27.02
CA GLN A 333 18.70 -3.70 -28.30
C GLN A 333 17.64 -4.37 -29.18
N GLU A 334 17.65 -5.71 -29.26
CA GLU A 334 16.63 -6.49 -29.99
C GLU A 334 15.21 -6.27 -29.42
N VAL A 335 15.07 -6.21 -28.09
CA VAL A 335 13.78 -5.94 -27.43
C VAL A 335 13.32 -4.50 -27.67
N ALA A 336 14.22 -3.51 -27.64
CA ALA A 336 13.88 -2.12 -27.94
C ALA A 336 13.36 -1.97 -29.38
N GLU A 337 14.03 -2.57 -30.36
CA GLU A 337 13.58 -2.59 -31.76
C GLU A 337 12.23 -3.31 -31.94
N ALA A 338 11.98 -4.35 -31.14
CA ALA A 338 10.70 -5.07 -31.15
C ALA A 338 9.56 -4.27 -30.49
N ILE A 339 9.85 -3.44 -29.48
CA ILE A 339 8.89 -2.50 -28.88
C ILE A 339 8.51 -1.44 -29.91
N ASP A 340 9.49 -0.81 -30.56
CA ASP A 340 9.25 0.20 -31.60
C ASP A 340 8.37 -0.37 -32.72
N ALA A 341 8.67 -1.59 -33.20
CA ALA A 341 7.87 -2.27 -34.21
C ALA A 341 6.45 -2.66 -33.75
N ALA A 342 6.24 -2.92 -32.45
CA ALA A 342 4.92 -3.21 -31.88
C ALA A 342 4.09 -1.92 -31.73
N MET A 343 4.73 -0.83 -31.34
CA MET A 343 4.12 0.50 -31.27
C MET A 343 3.72 1.00 -32.66
N ASP A 344 4.57 0.82 -33.67
CA ASP A 344 4.26 1.14 -35.08
C ASP A 344 3.10 0.30 -35.64
N ALA A 345 2.86 -0.88 -35.06
CA ALA A 345 1.78 -1.79 -35.42
C ALA A 345 0.50 -1.61 -34.57
N ASP A 346 0.47 -0.66 -33.63
CA ASP A 346 -0.63 -0.39 -32.71
C ASP A 346 -1.02 -1.63 -31.85
N ASP A 347 -0.03 -2.46 -31.50
CA ASP A 347 -0.19 -3.69 -30.70
C ASP A 347 0.26 -3.43 -29.25
N GLU A 348 -0.62 -2.77 -28.49
CA GLU A 348 -0.34 -2.31 -27.11
C GLU A 348 0.00 -3.47 -26.15
N ASP A 349 -0.73 -4.59 -26.21
CA ASP A 349 -0.51 -5.74 -25.34
C ASP A 349 0.89 -6.36 -25.55
N LYS A 350 1.35 -6.37 -26.81
CA LYS A 350 2.69 -6.88 -27.16
C LYS A 350 3.78 -5.90 -26.77
N ALA A 351 3.56 -4.60 -26.92
CA ALA A 351 4.50 -3.57 -26.49
C ALA A 351 4.71 -3.61 -24.96
N GLU A 352 3.64 -3.75 -24.18
CA GLU A 352 3.70 -3.86 -22.72
C GLU A 352 4.50 -5.10 -22.28
N ALA A 353 4.21 -6.28 -22.87
CA ALA A 353 4.94 -7.50 -22.55
C ALA A 353 6.44 -7.44 -22.90
N LEU A 354 6.80 -6.79 -24.02
CA LEU A 354 8.20 -6.59 -24.42
C LEU A 354 8.90 -5.57 -23.52
N GLN A 355 8.18 -4.57 -23.01
CA GLN A 355 8.71 -3.60 -22.06
C GLN A 355 9.06 -4.25 -20.72
N GLU A 356 8.19 -5.12 -20.18
CA GLU A 356 8.49 -5.91 -18.98
C GLU A 356 9.74 -6.80 -19.17
N ASP A 357 9.87 -7.41 -20.35
CA ASP A 357 11.04 -8.22 -20.71
C ASP A 357 12.32 -7.39 -20.80
N GLY A 358 12.24 -6.19 -21.36
CA GLY A 358 13.33 -5.21 -21.43
C GLY A 358 13.80 -4.77 -20.04
N GLU A 359 12.87 -4.45 -19.14
CA GLU A 359 13.16 -4.09 -17.75
C GLU A 359 13.86 -5.23 -17.01
N ARG A 360 13.39 -6.47 -17.19
CA ARG A 360 14.02 -7.66 -16.60
C ARG A 360 15.45 -7.87 -17.10
N LEU A 361 15.72 -7.67 -18.38
CA LEU A 361 17.08 -7.76 -18.95
C LEU A 361 17.98 -6.62 -18.44
N GLY A 362 17.45 -5.40 -18.33
CA GLY A 362 18.13 -4.25 -17.74
C GLY A 362 18.55 -4.49 -16.30
N GLN A 363 17.66 -5.07 -15.49
CA GLN A 363 17.98 -5.46 -14.10
C GLN A 363 19.10 -6.51 -14.03
N GLN A 364 19.12 -7.48 -14.95
CA GLN A 364 20.19 -8.49 -15.00
C GLN A 364 21.54 -7.89 -15.41
N LEU A 365 21.54 -6.95 -16.35
CA LEU A 365 22.75 -6.24 -16.78
C LEU A 365 23.29 -5.37 -15.63
N GLN A 366 22.42 -4.58 -15.00
CA GLN A 366 22.76 -3.75 -13.85
C GLN A 366 23.34 -4.59 -12.71
N ALA A 367 22.74 -5.75 -12.39
CA ALA A 367 23.25 -6.65 -11.36
C ALA A 367 24.66 -7.20 -11.68
N LEU A 368 24.95 -7.48 -12.96
CA LEU A 368 26.29 -7.90 -13.40
C LEU A 368 27.30 -6.75 -13.28
N GLU A 369 26.92 -5.53 -13.68
CA GLU A 369 27.78 -4.35 -13.56
C GLU A 369 28.06 -3.97 -12.11
N ASP A 370 27.05 -4.04 -11.24
CA ASP A 370 27.21 -3.84 -9.80
C ASP A 370 28.10 -4.91 -9.17
N GLY A 371 28.09 -6.14 -9.70
CA GLY A 371 29.00 -7.22 -9.35
C GLY A 371 30.46 -7.01 -9.82
N LEU A 372 30.71 -6.03 -10.70
CA LEU A 372 32.08 -5.60 -11.05
C LEU A 372 32.61 -4.54 -10.09
N LEU A 373 31.76 -3.84 -9.36
CA LEU A 373 32.17 -2.85 -8.39
C LEU A 373 32.60 -3.54 -7.08
N GLY A 374 33.89 -3.53 -6.79
CA GLY A 374 34.49 -4.14 -5.61
C GLY A 374 35.19 -3.13 -4.70
N TYR A 375 35.75 -3.63 -3.61
CA TYR A 375 36.66 -2.88 -2.74
C TYR A 375 38.06 -3.47 -2.87
N ALA A 376 39.05 -2.60 -3.07
CA ALA A 376 40.46 -2.99 -3.08
C ALA A 376 40.88 -3.60 -1.74
N VAL A 377 41.89 -4.48 -1.75
CA VAL A 377 42.33 -5.24 -0.56
C VAL A 377 42.77 -4.32 0.58
N ASN A 378 43.48 -3.24 0.26
CA ASN A 378 43.89 -2.21 1.21
C ASN A 378 42.71 -1.44 1.81
N VAL A 379 41.62 -1.24 1.04
CA VAL A 379 40.40 -0.59 1.53
C VAL A 379 39.67 -1.52 2.50
N ARG A 380 39.57 -2.81 2.19
CA ARG A 380 38.96 -3.80 3.12
C ARG A 380 39.72 -3.91 4.43
N ALA A 381 41.05 -3.80 4.39
CA ALA A 381 41.90 -3.82 5.58
C ALA A 381 41.74 -2.59 6.50
N ALA A 382 41.08 -1.51 6.04
CA ALA A 382 40.86 -0.28 6.81
C ALA A 382 39.38 0.03 7.07
N ALA A 383 38.48 -0.38 6.18
CA ALA A 383 37.04 -0.23 6.34
C ALA A 383 36.42 -1.45 7.02
N GLY A 384 35.23 -1.27 7.58
CA GLY A 384 34.44 -2.35 8.13
C GLY A 384 33.12 -2.57 7.43
N ALA A 385 32.33 -3.46 8.01
CA ALA A 385 30.97 -3.73 7.60
C ALA A 385 30.03 -3.81 8.81
N ILE A 386 28.76 -3.47 8.60
CA ILE A 386 27.71 -3.70 9.60
C ILE A 386 26.68 -4.66 9.00
N VAL A 387 26.35 -5.72 9.73
CA VAL A 387 25.28 -6.67 9.38
C VAL A 387 24.04 -6.33 10.20
N THR A 388 22.92 -6.13 9.51
CA THR A 388 21.63 -5.72 10.09
C THR A 388 20.49 -6.56 9.55
N ILE A 389 19.30 -6.37 10.11
CA ILE A 389 18.06 -6.97 9.62
C ILE A 389 17.17 -5.85 9.10
N ASP A 390 16.62 -6.00 7.91
CA ASP A 390 15.67 -5.05 7.35
C ASP A 390 14.25 -5.26 7.90
N ARG A 391 13.29 -4.46 7.41
CA ARG A 391 11.88 -4.58 7.84
C ARG A 391 11.21 -5.88 7.37
N ASN A 392 11.77 -6.54 6.37
CA ASN A 392 11.25 -7.80 5.85
C ASN A 392 11.78 -9.00 6.63
N GLY A 393 12.82 -8.81 7.46
CA GLY A 393 13.50 -9.89 8.17
C GLY A 393 14.67 -10.48 7.38
N GLU A 394 15.16 -9.79 6.36
CA GLU A 394 16.31 -10.19 5.57
C GLU A 394 17.60 -9.55 6.11
N ALA A 395 18.71 -10.29 6.04
CA ALA A 395 20.00 -9.76 6.45
C ALA A 395 20.53 -8.77 5.41
N VAL A 396 20.81 -7.54 5.83
CA VAL A 396 21.42 -6.50 5.03
C VAL A 396 22.85 -6.27 5.50
N ILE A 397 23.79 -6.21 4.56
CA ILE A 397 25.22 -6.06 4.87
C ILE A 397 25.70 -4.73 4.28
N HIS A 398 25.99 -3.78 5.16
CA HIS A 398 26.55 -2.48 4.81
C HIS A 398 28.08 -2.56 4.79
N ARG A 399 28.66 -2.76 3.61
CA ARG A 399 30.13 -2.87 3.42
C ARG A 399 30.78 -1.50 3.18
N GLY A 400 32.08 -1.40 3.46
CA GLY A 400 32.88 -0.22 3.13
C GLY A 400 32.63 0.97 4.04
N LEU A 401 32.39 0.74 5.33
CA LEU A 401 32.17 1.78 6.32
C LEU A 401 33.49 2.18 6.99
N LEU A 402 33.85 3.45 6.91
CA LEU A 402 35.05 4.01 7.51
C LEU A 402 34.68 4.83 8.75
N ARG A 403 35.33 4.55 9.88
CA ARG A 403 35.28 5.44 11.05
C ARG A 403 36.09 6.71 10.75
N GLU A 404 35.80 7.81 11.45
CA GLU A 404 36.36 9.13 11.11
C GLU A 404 37.91 9.15 11.09
N ALA A 405 38.55 8.43 12.02
CA ALA A 405 40.01 8.31 12.09
C ALA A 405 40.59 7.51 10.89
N GLU A 406 39.92 6.43 10.49
CA GLU A 406 40.30 5.57 9.36
C GLU A 406 40.15 6.31 8.03
N ALA A 407 39.08 7.09 7.87
CA ALA A 407 38.86 7.92 6.68
C ALA A 407 39.94 9.00 6.51
N LYS A 408 40.40 9.62 7.61
CA LYS A 408 41.53 10.57 7.59
C LYS A 408 42.85 9.89 7.20
N ALA A 409 43.11 8.69 7.73
CA ALA A 409 44.30 7.91 7.39
C ALA A 409 44.33 7.49 5.92
N LEU A 410 43.20 7.01 5.38
CA LEU A 410 43.09 6.56 3.99
C LEU A 410 43.29 7.71 3.01
N ARG A 411 42.68 8.89 3.27
CA ARG A 411 42.92 10.12 2.48
C ARG A 411 44.37 10.56 2.50
N THR A 412 45.05 10.40 3.63
CA THR A 412 46.47 10.77 3.75
C THR A 412 47.34 9.82 2.95
N LEU A 413 47.06 8.51 3.00
CA LEU A 413 47.73 7.50 2.19
C LEU A 413 47.49 7.68 0.69
N GLU A 414 46.26 8.04 0.29
CA GLU A 414 45.92 8.29 -1.11
C GLU A 414 46.61 9.55 -1.64
N LYS A 415 46.68 10.62 -0.82
CA LYS A 415 47.49 11.82 -1.12
C LYS A 415 48.99 11.51 -1.21
N LEU A 416 49.50 10.60 -0.38
CA LEU A 416 50.90 10.15 -0.44
C LEU A 416 51.17 9.28 -1.67
N ARG A 417 50.20 8.46 -2.09
CA ARG A 417 50.26 7.64 -3.31
C ARG A 417 50.18 8.50 -4.58
N GLN A 418 49.36 9.55 -4.55
CA GLN A 418 49.29 10.56 -5.61
C GLN A 418 50.50 11.52 -5.58
N GLY A 419 51.21 11.62 -4.46
CA GLY A 419 52.38 12.47 -4.26
C GLY A 419 53.71 11.95 -4.83
N PHE A 420 53.72 10.80 -5.53
CA PHE A 420 54.94 10.23 -6.13
C PHE A 420 54.85 9.93 -7.64
N SER A 421 53.76 10.30 -8.32
CA SER A 421 53.72 10.41 -9.79
C SER A 421 53.81 11.88 -10.16
N GLY A 422 54.98 12.29 -10.64
CA GLY A 422 55.45 13.66 -10.73
C GLY A 422 54.64 14.63 -11.59
N ALA A 423 55.04 15.90 -11.41
CA ALA A 423 54.65 17.06 -12.16
C ALA A 423 54.81 16.90 -13.69
N ASP A 424 53.99 17.66 -14.41
CA ASP A 424 53.93 17.87 -15.86
C ASP A 424 53.46 16.70 -16.73
N ALA A 425 52.15 16.65 -16.95
CA ALA A 425 51.57 16.19 -18.21
C ALA A 425 50.36 17.08 -18.56
N ALA A 426 50.60 18.02 -19.47
CA ALA A 426 49.57 18.62 -20.29
C ALA A 426 48.96 17.56 -21.21
N ASN A 427 47.68 17.75 -21.56
CA ASN A 427 46.92 17.19 -22.69
C ASN A 427 47.16 15.73 -23.12
N ASP A 428 46.09 14.95 -23.06
CA ASP A 428 45.51 14.14 -24.15
C ASP A 428 44.10 13.75 -23.64
N ASP A 429 43.00 14.31 -24.16
CA ASP A 429 42.33 13.99 -25.43
C ASP A 429 42.03 12.49 -25.60
N GLU A 430 40.78 12.10 -25.31
CA GLU A 430 40.18 10.85 -25.77
C GLU A 430 38.81 11.16 -26.39
N GLY A 431 38.74 10.98 -27.72
CA GLY A 431 37.71 10.18 -28.37
C GLY A 431 36.37 10.85 -28.69
N GLU A 432 36.21 11.26 -29.94
CA GLU A 432 34.94 11.60 -30.60
C GLU A 432 33.96 10.42 -30.64
N GLU A 433 32.66 10.71 -30.45
CA GLU A 433 31.56 10.16 -31.25
C GLU A 433 30.28 11.03 -31.12
N GLY A 434 29.74 11.48 -32.26
CA GLY A 434 28.31 11.74 -32.50
C GLY A 434 27.71 13.13 -32.16
N GLU A 435 27.27 13.87 -33.19
CA GLU A 435 26.69 15.22 -33.16
C GLU A 435 25.30 15.38 -32.50
N ALA A 436 25.14 16.44 -31.67
CA ALA A 436 24.01 17.40 -31.60
C ALA A 436 24.39 18.58 -30.64
N PRO A 437 23.82 19.79 -30.75
CA PRO A 437 24.54 21.05 -30.49
C PRO A 437 24.81 21.33 -28.99
N LYS A 438 26.07 21.68 -28.69
CA LYS A 438 26.57 22.07 -27.35
C LYS A 438 26.00 23.42 -26.90
N ALA A 439 24.91 23.42 -26.14
CA ALA A 439 24.71 24.44 -25.12
C ALA A 439 25.65 24.12 -23.94
N ALA A 440 26.44 25.11 -23.50
CA ALA A 440 27.52 24.97 -22.54
C ALA A 440 27.10 24.18 -21.26
N ALA A 441 27.74 23.04 -21.02
CA ALA A 441 27.50 22.20 -19.86
C ALA A 441 27.89 22.91 -18.55
N ILE A 442 26.90 23.52 -17.89
CA ILE A 442 27.00 23.99 -16.51
C ILE A 442 27.21 22.79 -15.59
N SER A 443 28.13 22.89 -14.62
CA SER A 443 28.37 21.80 -13.66
C SER A 443 27.10 21.44 -12.87
N GLY A 444 26.90 20.17 -12.51
CA GLY A 444 25.72 19.72 -11.76
C GLY A 444 25.52 20.47 -10.44
N ARG A 445 26.61 20.81 -9.73
CA ARG A 445 26.55 21.62 -8.50
C ARG A 445 26.07 23.05 -8.76
N LEU A 446 26.49 23.67 -9.87
CA LEU A 446 26.02 25.00 -10.23
C LEU A 446 24.54 24.96 -10.69
N ALA A 447 24.12 23.90 -11.39
CA ALA A 447 22.71 23.72 -11.76
C ALA A 447 21.80 23.54 -10.52
N GLN A 448 22.24 22.75 -9.54
CA GLN A 448 21.55 22.60 -8.25
C GLN A 448 21.44 23.93 -7.50
N ARG A 449 22.54 24.69 -7.40
CA ARG A 449 22.54 26.00 -6.75
C ARG A 449 21.62 27.01 -7.45
N LEU A 450 21.66 27.10 -8.77
CA LEU A 450 20.81 28.03 -9.53
C LEU A 450 19.33 27.62 -9.45
N SER A 451 19.01 26.33 -9.55
CA SER A 451 17.64 25.84 -9.38
C SER A 451 17.09 26.01 -7.94
N ALA A 452 17.96 26.03 -6.93
CA ALA A 452 17.59 26.40 -5.56
C ALA A 452 17.15 27.87 -5.46
N HIS A 453 17.86 28.81 -6.11
CA HIS A 453 17.42 30.21 -6.17
C HIS A 453 16.12 30.39 -6.95
N ARG A 454 15.93 29.65 -8.05
CA ARG A 454 14.64 29.62 -8.77
C ARG A 454 13.50 29.09 -7.90
N THR A 455 13.76 28.05 -7.12
CA THR A 455 12.79 27.50 -6.17
C THR A 455 12.40 28.58 -5.17
N ALA A 456 13.36 29.24 -4.52
CA ALA A 456 13.06 30.33 -3.57
C ALA A 456 12.25 31.48 -4.21
N ALA A 457 12.57 31.86 -5.45
CA ALA A 457 11.83 32.87 -6.19
C ALA A 457 10.39 32.43 -6.51
N LEU A 458 10.19 31.17 -6.89
CA LEU A 458 8.84 30.60 -7.07
C LEU A 458 8.04 30.54 -5.76
N GLN A 459 8.68 30.20 -4.64
CA GLN A 459 7.99 30.16 -3.34
C GLN A 459 7.41 31.54 -3.00
N ILE A 460 8.19 32.61 -3.13
CA ILE A 460 7.68 33.95 -2.84
C ILE A 460 6.62 34.42 -3.86
N GLU A 461 6.78 34.10 -5.15
CA GLU A 461 5.77 34.46 -6.15
C GLU A 461 4.46 33.70 -5.94
N VAL A 462 4.51 32.41 -5.62
CA VAL A 462 3.31 31.62 -5.27
C VAL A 462 2.63 32.18 -4.02
N ALA A 463 3.41 32.58 -3.01
CA ALA A 463 2.87 33.21 -1.80
C ALA A 463 2.17 34.56 -2.09
N ARG A 464 2.62 35.28 -3.13
CA ARG A 464 2.04 36.56 -3.59
C ARG A 464 0.85 36.41 -4.54
N HIS A 465 0.60 35.20 -5.06
CA HIS A 465 -0.49 34.91 -6.01
C HIS A 465 -1.47 33.86 -5.44
N PRO A 466 -2.39 34.26 -4.52
CA PRO A 466 -3.20 33.29 -3.77
C PRO A 466 -4.13 32.41 -4.63
N GLN A 467 -4.64 32.95 -5.74
CA GLN A 467 -5.45 32.17 -6.68
C GLN A 467 -4.63 31.09 -7.39
N VAL A 468 -3.39 31.39 -7.79
CA VAL A 468 -2.51 30.40 -8.43
C VAL A 468 -2.13 29.31 -7.45
N ALA A 469 -1.86 29.64 -6.18
CA ALA A 469 -1.60 28.66 -5.14
C ALA A 469 -2.80 27.74 -4.86
N LEU A 470 -4.02 28.30 -4.83
CA LEU A 470 -5.25 27.52 -4.70
C LEU A 470 -5.46 26.59 -5.90
N VAL A 471 -5.28 27.09 -7.12
CA VAL A 471 -5.37 26.30 -8.35
C VAL A 471 -4.34 25.17 -8.37
N ALA A 472 -3.09 25.43 -7.99
CA ALA A 472 -2.04 24.41 -7.95
C ALA A 472 -2.39 23.28 -6.96
N LEU A 473 -2.94 23.63 -5.78
CA LEU A 473 -3.38 22.66 -4.79
C LEU A 473 -4.58 21.84 -5.28
N VAL A 474 -5.62 22.50 -5.81
CA VAL A 474 -6.82 21.83 -6.33
C VAL A 474 -6.48 20.94 -7.53
N HIS A 475 -5.57 21.39 -8.41
CA HIS A 475 -5.08 20.61 -9.53
C HIS A 475 -4.45 19.29 -9.07
N GLY A 476 -3.56 19.34 -8.07
CA GLY A 476 -2.99 18.12 -7.47
C GLY A 476 -4.03 17.20 -6.83
N MET A 477 -5.04 17.77 -6.14
CA MET A 477 -6.15 17.01 -5.57
C MET A 477 -7.03 16.34 -6.63
N VAL A 478 -7.37 17.05 -7.71
CA VAL A 478 -8.17 16.52 -8.83
C VAL A 478 -7.43 15.40 -9.54
N GLN A 479 -6.13 15.57 -9.82
CA GLN A 479 -5.30 14.52 -10.42
C GLN A 479 -5.25 13.28 -9.53
N THR A 480 -5.13 13.45 -8.21
CA THR A 480 -5.02 12.33 -7.27
C THR A 480 -6.36 11.60 -7.04
N VAL A 481 -7.46 12.33 -6.92
CA VAL A 481 -8.75 11.78 -6.47
C VAL A 481 -9.68 11.44 -7.63
N LEU A 482 -9.63 12.19 -8.73
CA LEU A 482 -10.60 12.11 -9.82
C LEU A 482 -10.01 11.54 -11.12
N GLN A 483 -8.68 11.41 -11.24
CA GLN A 483 -8.01 10.97 -12.46
C GLN A 483 -7.11 9.75 -12.17
N SER A 484 -7.69 8.55 -12.17
CA SER A 484 -7.07 7.26 -11.79
C SER A 484 -5.88 6.77 -12.64
N ARG A 485 -5.26 7.60 -13.50
CA ARG A 485 -4.20 7.18 -14.44
C ARG A 485 -2.85 7.89 -14.29
N TYR A 486 -2.64 8.70 -13.25
CA TYR A 486 -1.31 9.27 -12.97
C TYR A 486 -0.59 8.49 -11.87
N TYR A 487 0.49 7.79 -12.26
CA TYR A 487 1.46 7.21 -11.33
C TYR A 487 2.10 8.33 -10.49
N GLY A 488 1.98 8.21 -9.17
CA GLY A 488 2.27 9.25 -8.18
C GLY A 488 3.74 9.59 -7.94
N HIS A 489 4.55 9.77 -9.00
CA HIS A 489 5.94 10.17 -8.88
C HIS A 489 6.26 11.58 -9.42
N ASP A 490 5.37 12.18 -10.22
CA ASP A 490 5.60 13.51 -10.84
C ASP A 490 4.52 14.56 -10.50
N LEU A 491 3.82 14.40 -9.38
CA LEU A 491 2.97 15.46 -8.84
C LEU A 491 3.81 16.40 -7.97
N PRO A 492 3.97 17.68 -8.31
CA PRO A 492 4.66 18.66 -7.44
C PRO A 492 3.90 18.94 -6.12
N LEU A 493 2.68 18.41 -5.96
CA LEU A 493 1.89 18.47 -4.74
C LEU A 493 1.19 17.13 -4.47
N GLY A 494 1.80 16.29 -3.62
CA GLY A 494 1.02 15.40 -2.76
C GLY A 494 0.61 16.20 -1.53
N VAL A 495 -0.62 16.05 -1.02
CA VAL A 495 -1.00 16.61 0.30
C VAL A 495 -0.31 15.78 1.40
N ARG A 496 1.00 15.93 1.45
CA ARG A 496 1.91 15.61 2.53
C ARG A 496 2.72 16.90 2.71
N LEU A 497 2.33 17.71 3.69
CA LEU A 497 3.05 18.94 4.04
C LEU A 497 4.43 18.56 4.56
N THR A 498 5.39 18.42 3.64
CA THR A 498 6.80 18.28 3.96
C THR A 498 7.43 19.62 3.61
N VAL A 499 7.77 20.41 4.64
CA VAL A 499 8.52 21.65 4.43
C VAL A 499 9.85 21.29 3.78
N GLN A 500 10.13 21.87 2.61
CA GLN A 500 11.32 21.56 1.82
C GLN A 500 12.49 22.44 2.27
N ASP A 501 13.10 22.10 3.42
CA ASP A 501 14.19 22.89 4.03
C ASP A 501 15.59 22.59 3.45
N ARG A 502 15.66 21.84 2.35
CA ARG A 502 16.94 21.35 1.79
C ARG A 502 17.78 22.42 1.09
N LEU A 503 17.25 23.62 0.89
CA LEU A 503 17.93 24.69 0.14
C LEU A 503 19.25 25.12 0.78
N GLU A 504 19.37 25.09 2.12
CA GLU A 504 20.59 25.49 2.84
C GLU A 504 21.79 24.56 2.56
N GLY A 505 21.54 23.26 2.39
CA GLY A 505 22.57 22.29 2.02
C GLY A 505 23.01 22.38 0.56
N ILE A 506 22.26 23.09 -0.29
CA ILE A 506 22.46 23.17 -1.75
C ILE A 506 23.07 24.52 -2.16
N ALA A 507 22.62 25.60 -1.53
CA ALA A 507 23.06 26.97 -1.81
C ALA A 507 23.25 27.72 -0.49
N SER A 508 24.42 27.65 0.14
CA SER A 508 24.65 28.22 1.48
C SER A 508 24.38 29.73 1.61
N ASP A 509 24.40 30.45 0.49
CA ASP A 509 24.10 31.88 0.39
C ASP A 509 22.62 32.21 0.16
N TRP A 510 21.77 31.20 -0.10
CA TRP A 510 20.34 31.41 -0.31
C TRP A 510 19.60 32.12 0.86
N PRO A 511 19.93 31.93 2.16
CA PRO A 511 19.15 32.53 3.24
C PRO A 511 19.20 34.06 3.26
N GLU A 512 20.22 34.64 2.61
CA GLU A 512 20.46 36.08 2.44
C GLU A 512 19.91 36.62 1.12
N SER A 513 19.38 35.74 0.24
CA SER A 513 18.80 36.17 -1.03
C SER A 513 17.54 37.02 -0.81
N PRO A 514 17.26 38.01 -1.69
CA PRO A 514 16.07 38.86 -1.58
C PRO A 514 14.76 38.05 -1.52
N ALA A 515 14.66 36.95 -2.27
CA ALA A 515 13.50 36.05 -2.26
C ALA A 515 13.30 35.36 -0.91
N ALA A 516 14.38 34.82 -0.32
CA ALA A 516 14.32 34.16 0.97
C ALA A 516 13.97 35.12 2.11
N VAL A 517 14.51 36.34 2.07
CA VAL A 517 14.21 37.38 3.05
C VAL A 517 12.75 37.79 2.95
N ALA A 518 12.25 38.07 1.75
CA ALA A 518 10.86 38.45 1.51
C ALA A 518 9.87 37.36 1.95
N LEU A 519 10.17 36.08 1.68
CA LEU A 519 9.35 34.95 2.11
C LEU A 519 9.31 34.82 3.64
N ARG A 520 10.46 34.98 4.30
CA ARG A 520 10.56 34.91 5.77
C ARG A 520 9.82 36.06 6.46
N GLU A 521 9.89 37.27 5.91
CA GLU A 521 9.12 38.42 6.40
C GLU A 521 7.62 38.17 6.26
N LEU A 522 7.18 37.62 5.13
CA LEU A 522 5.78 37.26 4.90
C LEU A 522 5.30 36.16 5.87
N GLN A 523 6.08 35.11 6.07
CA GLN A 523 5.78 34.04 7.03
C GLN A 523 5.70 34.57 8.47
N ARG A 524 6.63 35.44 8.90
CA ARG A 524 6.59 36.08 10.23
C ARG A 524 5.38 36.98 10.41
N ALA A 525 5.00 37.73 9.38
CA ALA A 525 3.82 38.61 9.42
C ALA A 525 2.52 37.81 9.62
N TRP A 526 2.44 36.58 9.10
CA TRP A 526 1.32 35.67 9.36
C TRP A 526 1.42 34.95 10.69
N GLY A 527 2.61 34.50 11.09
CA GLY A 527 2.85 33.85 12.38
C GLY A 527 2.46 34.73 13.57
N GLY A 528 2.69 36.06 13.48
CA GLY A 528 2.28 37.00 14.52
C GLY A 528 0.77 37.30 14.60
N LYS A 529 -0.03 36.86 13.62
CA LYS A 529 -1.49 37.05 13.57
C LYS A 529 -2.29 35.82 14.00
N LEU A 530 -1.64 34.67 14.14
CA LEU A 530 -2.28 33.39 14.41
C LEU A 530 -2.00 32.93 15.85
N PRO A 531 -2.96 32.30 16.54
CA PRO A 531 -2.72 31.68 17.84
C PRO A 531 -1.70 30.55 17.77
N GLU A 532 -0.89 30.38 18.81
CA GLU A 532 0.05 29.25 18.94
C GLU A 532 -0.63 27.95 19.39
N ASP A 533 -1.78 28.05 20.08
CA ASP A 533 -2.57 26.88 20.50
C ASP A 533 -3.35 26.26 19.32
N SER A 534 -3.26 24.94 19.18
CA SER A 534 -3.84 24.20 18.05
C SER A 534 -5.38 24.25 17.96
N ILE A 535 -6.07 24.31 19.09
CA ILE A 535 -7.53 24.33 19.15
C ILE A 535 -8.02 25.75 18.82
N GLU A 536 -7.36 26.76 19.40
CA GLU A 536 -7.64 28.17 19.12
C GLU A 536 -7.31 28.55 17.67
N LEU A 537 -6.25 27.99 17.10
CA LEU A 537 -5.88 28.15 15.70
C LEU A 537 -7.00 27.66 14.78
N PHE A 538 -7.53 26.46 15.00
CA PHE A 538 -8.60 25.93 14.16
C PHE A 538 -9.87 26.79 14.23
N ALA A 539 -10.24 27.24 15.43
CA ALA A 539 -11.37 28.15 15.62
C ALA A 539 -11.15 29.51 14.92
N ALA A 540 -9.94 30.06 14.98
CA ALA A 540 -9.58 31.30 14.30
C ALA A 540 -9.64 31.16 12.77
N LEU A 541 -9.19 30.03 12.22
CA LEU A 541 -9.27 29.74 10.79
C LEU A 541 -10.71 29.55 10.29
N LEU A 542 -11.59 28.95 11.11
CA LEU A 542 -13.01 28.76 10.75
C LEU A 542 -13.78 30.07 10.58
N VAL A 543 -13.42 31.11 11.34
CA VAL A 543 -14.10 32.42 11.31
C VAL A 543 -13.39 33.41 10.37
N MET A 544 -12.25 33.03 9.81
CA MET A 544 -11.46 33.85 8.89
C MET A 544 -12.22 34.05 7.56
N GLU A 545 -12.20 35.28 7.04
CA GLU A 545 -12.74 35.56 5.71
C GLU A 545 -12.04 34.72 4.65
N GLN A 546 -12.79 34.18 3.68
CA GLN A 546 -12.26 33.34 2.62
C GLN A 546 -11.07 33.97 1.88
N GLY A 547 -11.10 35.29 1.62
CA GLY A 547 -10.00 36.00 0.99
C GLY A 547 -8.69 35.96 1.79
N GLU A 548 -8.78 36.09 3.12
CA GLU A 548 -7.63 35.99 4.02
C GLU A 548 -7.17 34.54 4.19
N LEU A 549 -8.10 33.59 4.24
CA LEU A 549 -7.79 32.16 4.33
C LEU A 549 -7.03 31.66 3.10
N VAL A 550 -7.41 32.13 1.90
CA VAL A 550 -6.71 31.78 0.65
C VAL A 550 -5.32 32.42 0.59
N LYS A 551 -5.12 33.62 1.14
CA LYS A 551 -3.77 34.22 1.28
C LYS A 551 -2.89 33.43 2.24
N LEU A 552 -3.44 32.98 3.37
CA LEU A 552 -2.71 32.12 4.29
C LEU A 552 -2.37 30.76 3.66
N LEU A 553 -3.32 30.16 2.94
CA LEU A 553 -3.12 28.94 2.15
C LEU A 553 -1.97 29.13 1.15
N ALA A 554 -1.89 30.28 0.48
CA ALA A 554 -0.82 30.59 -0.47
C ALA A 554 0.57 30.56 0.17
N VAL A 555 0.72 31.10 1.39
CA VAL A 555 1.98 31.08 2.14
C VAL A 555 2.37 29.65 2.55
N CYS A 556 1.38 28.83 2.95
CA CYS A 556 1.59 27.43 3.28
C CYS A 556 2.00 26.59 2.05
N VAL A 557 1.28 26.75 0.94
CA VAL A 557 1.55 26.06 -0.34
C VAL A 557 2.88 26.48 -0.95
N ALA A 558 3.22 27.77 -0.87
CA ALA A 558 4.52 28.27 -1.30
C ALA A 558 5.68 27.51 -0.66
N SER A 559 5.60 27.20 0.63
CA SER A 559 6.67 26.52 1.38
C SER A 559 6.87 25.05 0.96
N THR A 560 5.97 24.49 0.14
CA THR A 560 6.08 23.13 -0.39
C THR A 560 6.63 23.07 -1.81
N VAL A 561 6.77 24.20 -2.50
CA VAL A 561 7.25 24.24 -3.89
C VAL A 561 8.75 23.92 -3.92
N ASP A 562 9.11 22.95 -4.76
CA ASP A 562 10.49 22.54 -5.01
C ASP A 562 10.72 22.16 -6.48
N VAL A 563 11.59 22.90 -7.16
CA VAL A 563 11.95 22.67 -8.56
C VAL A 563 13.47 22.49 -8.73
N VAL A 564 14.16 22.07 -7.67
CA VAL A 564 15.60 21.87 -7.69
C VAL A 564 15.96 20.70 -8.61
N THR A 565 16.90 20.92 -9.52
CA THR A 565 17.36 19.91 -10.47
C THR A 565 18.79 19.45 -10.15
N PRO A 566 19.08 18.14 -10.18
CA PRO A 566 20.41 17.63 -9.85
C PRO A 566 21.46 17.93 -10.94
N ARG A 567 21.03 18.25 -12.16
CA ARG A 567 21.87 18.57 -13.32
C ARG A 567 21.17 19.62 -14.19
N ALA A 568 21.92 20.27 -15.08
CA ALA A 568 21.33 21.15 -16.08
C ALA A 568 20.39 20.33 -16.99
N THR A 569 19.15 20.79 -17.13
CA THR A 569 18.09 20.11 -17.91
C THR A 569 17.42 21.13 -18.81
N VAL A 570 17.04 20.69 -20.02
CA VAL A 570 16.28 21.49 -20.98
C VAL A 570 14.83 21.67 -20.51
N ARG A 571 14.26 20.64 -19.88
CA ARG A 571 12.92 20.69 -19.28
C ARG A 571 13.04 21.21 -17.85
N GLN A 572 12.53 22.40 -17.61
CA GLN A 572 12.54 23.03 -16.28
C GLN A 572 11.31 22.55 -15.48
N PRO A 573 11.50 21.85 -14.34
CA PRO A 573 10.39 21.49 -13.48
C PRO A 573 9.62 22.73 -13.02
N GLY A 574 8.30 22.62 -12.94
CA GLY A 574 7.42 23.73 -12.53
C GLY A 574 7.36 24.89 -13.54
N ALA A 575 7.63 24.65 -14.83
CA ALA A 575 7.49 25.68 -15.88
C ALA A 575 6.06 26.25 -15.96
N GLU A 576 5.04 25.40 -15.87
CA GLU A 576 3.63 25.82 -15.88
C GLU A 576 3.30 26.72 -14.68
N LEU A 577 3.82 26.39 -13.49
CA LEU A 577 3.65 27.19 -12.28
C LEU A 577 4.41 28.53 -12.40
N ALA A 578 5.62 28.51 -12.95
CA ALA A 578 6.43 29.70 -13.20
C ALA A 578 5.74 30.66 -14.19
N GLN A 579 5.11 30.12 -15.23
CA GLN A 579 4.33 30.89 -16.20
C GLN A 579 3.08 31.48 -15.53
N ALA A 580 2.36 30.70 -14.73
CA ALA A 580 1.13 31.14 -14.06
C ALA A 580 1.35 32.27 -13.04
N VAL A 581 2.51 32.30 -12.37
CA VAL A 581 2.89 33.40 -11.46
C VAL A 581 3.68 34.52 -12.13
N GLY A 582 3.97 34.41 -13.44
CA GLY A 582 4.77 35.39 -14.18
C GLY A 582 6.19 35.57 -13.61
N LEU A 583 6.87 34.47 -13.27
CA LEU A 583 8.17 34.50 -12.62
C LEU A 583 9.22 35.24 -13.48
N ASP A 584 9.67 36.40 -13.01
CA ASP A 584 10.85 37.09 -13.50
C ASP A 584 12.03 36.86 -12.56
N MET A 585 13.00 36.06 -12.98
CA MET A 585 14.19 35.78 -12.18
C MET A 585 15.08 37.01 -11.98
N ALA A 586 15.04 38.02 -12.88
CA ALA A 586 15.85 39.23 -12.76
C ALA A 586 15.45 40.10 -11.56
N ALA A 587 14.20 39.97 -11.09
CA ALA A 587 13.74 40.62 -9.86
C ALA A 587 14.34 40.00 -8.58
N TRP A 588 14.77 38.73 -8.63
CA TRP A 588 15.12 37.93 -7.45
C TRP A 588 16.59 37.54 -7.36
N TRP A 589 17.29 37.49 -8.49
CA TRP A 589 18.67 37.04 -8.55
C TRP A 589 19.45 37.78 -9.64
N GLN A 590 20.73 38.03 -9.36
CA GLN A 590 21.68 38.59 -10.33
C GLN A 590 23.00 37.83 -10.28
N PRO A 591 23.69 37.65 -11.43
CA PRO A 591 24.95 36.93 -11.48
C PRO A 591 26.09 37.74 -10.85
N THR A 592 26.71 37.17 -9.82
CA THR A 592 27.90 37.72 -9.16
C THR A 592 29.16 36.91 -9.49
N ALA A 593 30.34 37.42 -9.16
CA ALA A 593 31.59 36.69 -9.36
C ALA A 593 31.59 35.37 -8.57
N GLU A 594 31.16 35.39 -7.29
CA GLU A 594 31.06 34.20 -6.43
C GLU A 594 29.83 33.33 -6.70
N GLY A 595 28.74 33.91 -7.23
CA GLY A 595 27.50 33.20 -7.48
C GLY A 595 27.47 32.44 -8.80
N TYR A 596 28.19 32.93 -9.83
CA TYR A 596 28.09 32.39 -11.19
C TYR A 596 29.42 32.38 -11.96
N PHE A 597 30.07 33.54 -12.13
CA PHE A 597 31.17 33.67 -13.09
C PHE A 597 32.44 32.87 -12.72
N LYS A 598 32.72 32.65 -11.43
CA LYS A 598 33.82 31.78 -10.99
C LYS A 598 33.55 30.29 -11.25
N HIS A 599 32.29 29.90 -11.36
CA HIS A 599 31.85 28.50 -11.46
C HIS A 599 31.66 27.99 -12.90
N VAL A 600 31.72 28.87 -13.90
CA VAL A 600 31.66 28.49 -15.34
C VAL A 600 33.04 28.59 -16.01
N PRO A 601 33.30 27.88 -17.14
CA PRO A 601 34.57 27.98 -17.87
C PRO A 601 34.84 29.40 -18.38
N LYS A 602 36.12 29.77 -18.55
CA LYS A 602 36.52 31.10 -19.05
C LYS A 602 35.85 31.46 -20.39
N ALA A 603 35.70 30.48 -21.29
CA ALA A 603 35.00 30.66 -22.56
C ALA A 603 33.53 31.04 -22.39
N ALA A 604 32.82 30.39 -21.45
CA ALA A 604 31.41 30.68 -21.15
C ALA A 604 31.24 32.06 -20.50
N VAL A 605 32.18 32.51 -19.66
CA VAL A 605 32.15 33.89 -19.11
C VAL A 605 32.31 34.93 -20.23
N LEU A 606 33.24 34.71 -21.16
CA LEU A 606 33.46 35.62 -22.29
C LEU A 606 32.28 35.64 -23.27
N GLN A 607 31.65 34.47 -23.48
CA GLN A 607 30.40 34.38 -24.24
C GLN A 607 29.27 35.17 -23.58
N ALA A 608 29.07 34.99 -22.26
CA ALA A 608 28.08 35.76 -21.50
C ALA A 608 28.34 37.27 -21.58
N VAL A 609 29.59 37.71 -21.37
CA VAL A 609 29.98 39.12 -21.50
C VAL A 609 29.77 39.65 -22.92
N GLY A 610 29.90 38.80 -23.95
CA GLY A 610 29.56 39.16 -25.33
C GLY A 610 28.10 39.54 -25.52
N GLU A 611 27.17 38.98 -24.72
CA GLU A 611 25.73 39.27 -24.81
C GLU A 611 25.38 40.66 -24.23
N PHE A 612 26.06 41.12 -23.17
CA PHE A 612 25.71 42.37 -22.47
C PHE A 612 26.77 43.48 -22.53
N ALA A 613 28.02 43.17 -22.89
CA ALA A 613 29.11 44.14 -23.02
C ALA A 613 30.16 43.70 -24.08
N PRO A 614 29.77 43.62 -25.37
CA PRO A 614 30.58 43.06 -26.45
C PRO A 614 31.94 43.75 -26.64
N GLU A 615 32.02 45.07 -26.42
CA GLU A 615 33.25 45.85 -26.56
C GLU A 615 34.33 45.48 -25.55
N SER A 616 33.94 44.87 -24.41
CA SER A 616 34.86 44.49 -23.33
C SER A 616 35.48 43.10 -23.52
N VAL A 617 34.94 42.25 -24.41
CA VAL A 617 35.33 40.84 -24.57
C VAL A 617 36.82 40.69 -24.92
N ASN A 618 37.31 41.47 -25.90
CA ASN A 618 38.71 41.42 -26.36
C ASN A 618 39.70 41.86 -25.28
N ARG A 619 39.31 42.81 -24.42
CA ARG A 619 40.11 43.27 -23.28
C ARG A 619 40.16 42.20 -22.18
N LEU A 620 39.00 41.61 -21.87
CA LEU A 620 38.83 40.61 -20.81
C LEU A 620 39.48 39.26 -21.15
N ALA A 621 39.50 38.87 -22.43
CA ALA A 621 40.08 37.61 -22.87
C ALA A 621 41.56 37.44 -22.45
N LYS A 622 42.29 38.56 -22.27
CA LYS A 622 43.70 38.59 -21.87
C LYS A 622 43.93 38.44 -20.36
N LEU A 623 42.88 38.51 -19.54
CA LEU A 623 42.97 38.47 -18.08
C LEU A 623 42.87 37.03 -17.52
N LYS A 624 43.22 36.88 -16.24
CA LYS A 624 43.00 35.63 -15.50
C LYS A 624 41.53 35.47 -15.12
N LYS A 625 41.07 34.23 -14.95
CA LYS A 625 39.64 33.90 -14.72
C LYS A 625 39.00 34.68 -13.56
N ALA A 626 39.74 34.86 -12.45
CA ALA A 626 39.24 35.60 -11.29
C ALA A 626 38.97 37.07 -11.61
N ASP A 627 39.89 37.73 -12.33
CA ASP A 627 39.75 39.13 -12.74
C ASP A 627 38.63 39.31 -13.77
N ILE A 628 38.46 38.33 -14.67
CA ILE A 628 37.33 38.30 -15.63
C ILE A 628 36.01 38.19 -14.87
N ALA A 629 35.92 37.34 -13.85
CA ALA A 629 34.69 37.16 -13.07
C ALA A 629 34.28 38.44 -12.32
N SER A 630 35.23 39.14 -11.70
CA SER A 630 34.96 40.41 -11.01
C SER A 630 34.59 41.54 -11.96
N GLU A 631 35.23 41.64 -13.11
CA GLU A 631 34.88 42.66 -14.10
C GLU A 631 33.56 42.34 -14.82
N ALA A 632 33.24 41.05 -15.02
CA ALA A 632 31.94 40.60 -15.53
C ALA A 632 30.79 40.97 -14.57
N GLU A 633 30.97 40.80 -13.26
CA GLU A 633 30.01 41.24 -12.23
C GLU A 633 29.77 42.76 -12.28
N ARG A 634 30.83 43.56 -12.49
CA ARG A 634 30.67 45.02 -12.61
C ARG A 634 29.91 45.41 -13.87
N LEU A 635 30.15 44.71 -14.98
CA LEU A 635 29.56 45.01 -16.29
C LEU A 635 28.13 44.49 -16.44
N VAL A 636 27.76 43.41 -15.73
CA VAL A 636 26.42 42.84 -15.78
C VAL A 636 25.43 43.61 -14.90
N ASN A 637 25.92 44.41 -13.96
CA ASN A 637 25.07 45.20 -13.08
C ASN A 637 24.21 46.20 -13.88
N GLY A 638 22.89 46.13 -13.69
CA GLY A 638 21.92 46.99 -14.38
C GLY A 638 21.54 46.57 -15.80
N THR A 639 22.06 45.46 -16.33
CA THR A 639 21.72 44.99 -17.70
C THR A 639 20.53 44.03 -17.73
N GLY A 640 20.12 43.47 -16.59
CA GLY A 640 19.07 42.45 -16.51
C GLY A 640 19.46 41.10 -17.13
N TRP A 641 20.72 40.92 -17.50
CA TRP A 641 21.18 39.69 -18.14
C TRP A 641 21.10 38.49 -17.19
N MET A 642 20.68 37.34 -17.74
CA MET A 642 20.44 36.13 -16.97
C MET A 642 21.02 34.87 -17.64
N PRO A 643 21.60 33.92 -16.87
CA PRO A 643 22.03 32.62 -17.39
C PRO A 643 20.91 31.85 -18.09
N ALA A 644 21.27 31.03 -19.10
CA ALA A 644 20.32 30.25 -19.90
C ALA A 644 19.37 29.34 -19.08
N ILE A 645 19.79 28.88 -17.90
CA ILE A 645 18.94 28.07 -16.99
C ILE A 645 17.74 28.84 -16.41
N PHE A 646 17.73 30.16 -16.52
CA PHE A 646 16.63 31.03 -16.09
C PHE A 646 15.91 31.70 -17.26
N LYS A 647 16.41 31.56 -18.50
CA LYS A 647 15.70 32.02 -19.70
C LYS A 647 14.52 31.06 -19.94
N THR A 648 13.32 31.57 -20.04
CA THR A 648 12.13 30.84 -20.51
C THR A 648 12.26 30.62 -22.01
N THR A 649 12.14 29.37 -22.48
CA THR A 649 11.92 29.11 -23.91
C THR A 649 10.53 29.58 -24.26
N ASP A 650 10.43 30.68 -25.01
CA ASP A 650 9.17 31.13 -25.60
C ASP A 650 8.59 30.02 -26.49
N ALA A 651 7.28 29.81 -26.39
CA ALA A 651 6.52 28.96 -27.31
C ALA A 651 6.50 29.58 -28.72
N PRO A 652 6.27 28.79 -29.79
CA PRO A 652 6.33 29.28 -31.17
C PRO A 652 5.32 30.41 -31.39
N GLU A 653 5.73 31.47 -32.09
CA GLU A 653 4.85 32.50 -32.60
C GLU A 653 3.75 31.86 -33.48
N GLU A 654 2.52 31.78 -32.97
CA GLU A 654 1.34 31.65 -33.81
C GLU A 654 1.17 32.97 -34.56
N GLY A 655 1.41 32.92 -35.88
CA GLY A 655 1.17 34.04 -36.77
C GLY A 655 -0.30 34.49 -36.74
N PRO A 656 -0.57 35.76 -37.09
CA PRO A 656 -1.92 36.32 -37.00
C PRO A 656 -2.83 35.59 -37.98
N GLN A 657 -3.78 34.81 -37.46
CA GLN A 657 -4.92 34.33 -38.24
C GLN A 657 -6.00 35.40 -38.24
N ASP A 658 -6.19 36.01 -39.41
CA ASP A 658 -7.37 36.79 -39.76
C ASP A 658 -8.63 35.94 -39.54
N ALA A 659 -9.47 36.34 -38.58
CA ALA A 659 -10.83 35.85 -38.46
C ALA A 659 -11.77 36.96 -38.93
N GLU A 660 -12.20 36.83 -40.19
CA GLU A 660 -13.32 37.56 -40.77
C GLU A 660 -14.57 37.42 -39.91
N GLN A 661 -15.24 38.55 -39.75
CA GLN A 661 -16.58 38.66 -39.21
C GLN A 661 -17.57 37.88 -40.07
N ASP A 662 -18.38 37.04 -39.45
CA ASP A 662 -19.75 36.85 -39.94
C ASP A 662 -20.71 36.78 -38.75
N GLY A 663 -21.66 37.71 -38.76
CA GLY A 663 -22.64 37.90 -37.71
C GLY A 663 -23.97 37.29 -38.09
N ALA A 664 -24.66 36.69 -37.12
CA ALA A 664 -26.13 36.67 -37.08
C ALA A 664 -26.64 36.37 -35.67
N ALA A 665 -27.42 37.33 -35.14
CA ALA A 665 -28.58 37.29 -34.22
C ALA A 665 -28.98 35.91 -33.65
N VAL A 666 -29.51 35.79 -32.41
CA VAL A 666 -30.90 36.14 -32.09
C VAL A 666 -31.11 36.49 -30.60
N ALA A 667 -31.80 37.62 -30.42
CA ALA A 667 -32.73 38.09 -29.36
C ALA A 667 -32.70 37.52 -27.93
N ALA A 668 -32.54 38.47 -26.99
CA ALA A 668 -33.02 38.40 -25.62
C ALA A 668 -34.55 38.56 -25.57
N ASP A 669 -35.19 37.75 -24.73
CA ASP A 669 -36.58 37.90 -24.33
C ASP A 669 -36.60 37.99 -22.79
N GLU A 670 -36.95 39.15 -22.25
CA GLU A 670 -37.43 39.29 -20.86
C GLU A 670 -38.92 38.92 -20.84
N PRO A 671 -39.44 38.45 -19.70
CA PRO A 671 -40.31 39.39 -18.99
C PRO A 671 -40.19 39.36 -17.46
N ALA A 672 -40.60 40.49 -16.89
CA ALA A 672 -40.77 40.81 -15.48
C ALA A 672 -42.04 40.18 -14.84
N GLU A 673 -42.02 40.01 -13.51
CA GLU A 673 -43.08 40.31 -12.50
C GLU A 673 -42.70 39.63 -11.15
N VAL A 674 -42.32 40.33 -10.07
CA VAL A 674 -43.10 41.10 -9.08
C VAL A 674 -43.94 40.23 -8.11
N LEU A 675 -43.52 40.26 -6.82
CA LEU A 675 -44.26 40.09 -5.54
C LEU A 675 -45.22 38.89 -5.35
N ALA A 676 -44.95 38.03 -4.36
CA ALA A 676 -45.74 37.88 -3.12
C ALA A 676 -45.40 36.60 -2.33
N ALA A 677 -45.45 36.74 -0.99
CA ALA A 677 -45.36 35.73 0.09
C ALA A 677 -43.96 35.31 0.56
#